data_AF-A0AAV5CJD5-F1
#
_entry.id   AF-A0AAV5CJD5-F1
#
_cell.length_a   1.000
_cell.length_b   1.000
_cell.length_c   1.000
_cell.angle_alpha   90.00
_cell.angle_beta   90.00
_cell.angle_gamma   90.00
#
_symmetry.space_group_name_H-M   'P 1'
#
loop_
_entity.id
_entity.type
_entity.pdbx_description
1 polymer ?
#
loop_
_entity_poly.entity_id
_entity_poly.type
_entity_poly.pdbx_seq_one_letter_code
_entity_poly.pdbx_strand_id
1 'polypeptide(L)'
;MWHWYRKACTLEDWVRSGKEQCKLSSAMMVEQLRLWRTCITYGFCIGHFTDFFPVLCLWLSPPIFQRLSENNVLSEFCSVARESYLVLGALAQRLPLLHSVEQLSKQDVGVCASHVETWSWSHVVPMVDLALSWLCLNDIPYGFSQVNVQNYTNYILESNHMVLVISSVLSMLNSVLERISPDGIPDEYWLPWIPDFVPKIGLEMINNGFFSFSGTGHDEHLSFNGASLVKELCYMRCHGDLGASLSSISCLQRLVQLSLSVDRVIQKATKKGSEGLKDYKTGMACKMLGEGISSLWHNDLLDSLTLLLPMISSQWSVLQNIEMFGRGGPAPGVGFGWGACGGGFWSLKCLLAQLDSQLVLDLIKSSSAAPRGPFTHNKCPNSDNVTNTAITASDRISSVLGMSLIAGPGQVSMLERAFDILFESSALKCLSSSIHDFVSKKELQQAFKWEVSEDEYLLFSSVLNSHFRSRWLAIKKKHKHAGVNSNVNVPKPETLETIQEETELTEVVNQPCSTLVVEWAHQRSPLPMHWILSAVCSTDDPKGTLSASANYNIDVSRAGLIFLLGLEAISAAPCLHTPLVWKMHALSVSIRSSMDLLQEDRSKDIFHALQELYGQHMNRLCEKYNRSQYIKKDKCVGTATLDEEKQISSLDFLRFQEKIHGSYTTFVESLVEQFAAVSYGDAIFGRQVAIYLHRRVEPTVRLAAWNALSNAYVLELLPPLDKCIGDMQGYLEPVEDDERILESYVKSWTSGVLDKAGQRDSMAFTLAKHHLSGFVFQCSTSGKTLRNKLVKSLLRCYAQKRHHEAMLKSLVLQGVAHDSQSSTELDRRFEILKEACENSSLLTEVQRLQTSLGQ
;
A
#
# COMPACT_ATOMS: atom_id res chain seq x y z
N MET A 1 36.30 -0.79 21.95
CA MET A 1 36.59 -2.23 21.78
C MET A 1 37.51 -2.82 22.87
N TRP A 2 37.67 -2.18 24.04
CA TRP A 2 38.63 -2.59 25.09
C TRP A 2 38.37 -3.98 25.68
N HIS A 3 37.13 -4.47 25.65
CA HIS A 3 36.77 -5.79 26.19
C HIS A 3 37.29 -6.95 25.33
N TRP A 4 37.41 -6.75 24.01
CA TRP A 4 38.00 -7.73 23.09
C TRP A 4 39.52 -7.90 23.30
N TYR A 5 40.19 -6.88 23.84
CA TYR A 5 41.62 -6.94 24.19
C TYR A 5 41.90 -7.52 25.59
N ARG A 6 40.89 -7.68 26.46
CA ARG A 6 41.12 -7.88 27.91
C ARG A 6 40.84 -9.27 28.51
N LYS A 7 40.17 -10.23 27.85
CA LYS A 7 39.88 -11.63 28.33
C LYS A 7 38.99 -12.36 27.29
N ALA A 8 39.08 -13.65 26.96
CA ALA A 8 39.72 -14.84 27.54
C ALA A 8 40.46 -15.66 26.45
N CYS A 9 41.45 -16.49 26.81
CA CYS A 9 42.25 -17.24 25.82
C CYS A 9 41.50 -18.44 25.22
N THR A 10 40.43 -18.92 25.86
CA THR A 10 39.62 -20.05 25.40
C THR A 10 38.14 -19.91 25.78
N LEU A 11 37.26 -20.64 25.10
CA LEU A 11 35.82 -20.70 25.40
C LEU A 11 35.56 -21.29 26.81
N GLU A 12 36.42 -22.19 27.27
CA GLU A 12 36.31 -22.83 28.59
C GLU A 12 36.55 -21.84 29.74
N ASP A 13 37.51 -20.93 29.57
CA ASP A 13 37.77 -19.84 30.52
C ASP A 13 36.58 -18.89 30.65
N TRP A 14 35.89 -18.64 29.53
CA TRP A 14 34.71 -17.80 29.51
C TRP A 14 33.54 -18.46 30.25
N VAL A 15 33.23 -19.72 29.95
CA VAL A 15 32.17 -20.49 30.64
C VAL A 15 32.43 -20.58 32.15
N ARG A 16 33.69 -20.77 32.56
CA ARG A 16 34.12 -20.84 33.96
C ARG A 16 33.95 -19.51 34.73
N SER A 17 33.79 -18.39 34.03
CA SER A 17 33.55 -17.08 34.68
C SER A 17 32.17 -16.94 35.32
N GLY A 18 31.26 -17.89 35.05
CA GLY A 18 29.92 -17.95 35.61
C GLY A 18 28.87 -17.24 34.75
N LYS A 19 27.62 -17.71 34.84
CA LYS A 19 26.51 -17.29 33.97
C LYS A 19 26.29 -15.77 33.90
N GLU A 20 26.25 -15.09 35.05
CA GLU A 20 26.02 -13.63 35.08
C GLU A 20 27.17 -12.85 34.42
N GLN A 21 28.41 -13.33 34.58
CA GLN A 21 29.57 -12.72 33.93
C GLN A 21 29.58 -12.99 32.43
N CYS A 22 29.18 -14.19 32.00
CA CYS A 22 28.95 -14.51 30.58
C CYS A 22 27.88 -13.60 29.97
N LYS A 23 26.77 -13.37 30.67
CA LYS A 23 25.67 -12.51 30.22
C LYS A 23 26.08 -11.05 30.09
N LEU A 24 26.76 -10.49 31.10
CA LEU A 24 27.27 -9.11 31.05
C LEU A 24 28.33 -8.93 29.97
N SER A 25 29.29 -9.87 29.87
CA SER A 25 30.36 -9.79 28.88
C SER A 25 29.83 -9.94 27.45
N SER A 26 28.97 -10.91 27.18
CA SER A 26 28.33 -11.09 25.87
C SER A 26 27.50 -9.89 25.45
N ALA A 27 26.68 -9.32 26.35
CA ALA A 27 25.90 -8.11 26.07
C ALA A 27 26.80 -6.93 25.67
N MET A 28 27.90 -6.71 26.42
CA MET A 28 28.87 -5.66 26.07
C MET A 28 29.61 -5.93 24.75
N MET A 29 29.95 -7.19 24.47
CA MET A 29 30.59 -7.60 23.21
C MET A 29 29.66 -7.38 22.02
N VAL A 30 28.38 -7.74 22.16
CA VAL A 30 27.33 -7.52 21.15
C VAL A 30 27.19 -6.04 20.82
N GLU A 31 27.09 -5.16 21.82
CA GLU A 31 26.98 -3.71 21.57
C GLU A 31 28.24 -3.13 20.90
N GLN A 32 29.42 -3.65 21.24
CA GLN A 32 30.67 -3.26 20.57
C GLN A 32 30.71 -3.70 19.10
N LEU A 33 30.25 -4.93 18.81
CA LEU A 33 30.13 -5.43 17.44
C LEU A 33 29.09 -4.66 16.64
N ARG A 34 27.95 -4.29 17.25
CA ARG A 34 26.92 -3.44 16.61
C ARG A 34 27.46 -2.07 16.23
N LEU A 35 28.18 -1.43 17.15
CA LEU A 35 28.85 -0.16 16.87
C LEU A 35 29.85 -0.29 15.73
N TRP A 36 30.69 -1.34 15.75
CA TRP A 36 31.67 -1.56 14.70
C TRP A 36 31.01 -1.85 13.35
N ARG A 37 29.97 -2.69 13.31
CA ARG A 37 29.16 -2.94 12.12
C ARG A 37 28.65 -1.64 11.51
N THR A 38 28.04 -0.77 12.33
CA THR A 38 27.55 0.54 11.86
C THR A 38 28.71 1.38 11.30
N CYS A 39 29.87 1.42 11.96
CA CYS A 39 31.05 2.13 11.45
C CYS A 39 31.49 1.60 10.07
N ILE A 40 31.57 0.28 9.90
CA ILE A 40 31.91 -0.39 8.64
C ILE A 40 30.87 -0.07 7.55
N THR A 41 29.58 -0.07 7.90
CA THR A 41 28.49 0.30 6.99
C THR A 41 28.63 1.73 6.47
N TYR A 42 29.31 2.63 7.17
CA TYR A 42 29.66 3.98 6.68
C TYR A 42 31.09 4.11 6.13
N GLY A 43 31.84 3.02 6.05
CA GLY A 43 33.20 2.99 5.47
C GLY A 43 34.31 3.31 6.47
N PHE A 44 34.02 3.33 7.77
CA PHE A 44 35.01 3.58 8.82
C PHE A 44 35.49 2.27 9.47
N CYS A 45 36.70 2.29 10.03
CA CYS A 45 37.25 1.22 10.86
C CYS A 45 37.42 -0.15 10.16
N ILE A 46 37.61 -0.17 8.83
CA ILE A 46 37.81 -1.41 8.05
C ILE A 46 39.23 -1.97 8.29
N GLY A 47 40.25 -1.11 8.38
CA GLY A 47 41.64 -1.51 8.61
C GLY A 47 41.92 -2.25 9.92
N HIS A 48 40.96 -2.26 10.87
CA HIS A 48 41.10 -2.98 12.15
C HIS A 48 40.72 -4.47 12.04
N PHE A 49 40.29 -4.94 10.87
CA PHE A 49 39.91 -6.35 10.69
C PHE A 49 41.03 -7.31 11.10
N THR A 50 42.27 -7.04 10.69
CA THR A 50 43.43 -7.91 10.96
C THR A 50 43.69 -8.07 12.47
N ASP A 51 43.41 -7.04 13.26
CA ASP A 51 43.59 -7.06 14.71
C ASP A 51 42.46 -7.81 15.43
N PHE A 52 41.22 -7.70 14.93
CA PHE A 52 40.04 -8.28 15.57
C PHE A 52 39.69 -9.70 15.09
N PHE A 53 40.05 -10.07 13.86
CA PHE A 53 39.68 -11.37 13.27
C PHE A 53 40.15 -12.57 14.10
N PRO A 54 41.40 -12.63 14.62
CA PRO A 54 41.82 -13.74 15.47
C PRO A 54 40.96 -13.93 16.73
N VAL A 55 40.46 -12.83 17.30
CA VAL A 55 39.58 -12.85 18.47
C VAL A 55 38.15 -13.25 18.09
N LEU A 56 37.70 -12.86 16.89
CA LEU A 56 36.41 -13.31 16.35
C LEU A 56 36.40 -14.81 16.08
N CYS A 57 37.51 -15.41 15.63
CA CYS A 57 37.59 -16.84 15.32
C CYS A 57 37.09 -17.76 16.45
N LEU A 58 37.28 -17.35 17.72
CA LEU A 58 36.76 -18.06 18.89
C LEU A 58 35.22 -18.26 18.83
N TRP A 59 34.51 -17.28 18.28
CA TRP A 59 33.05 -17.23 18.20
C TRP A 59 32.52 -17.66 16.83
N LEU A 60 33.39 -17.76 15.82
CA LEU A 60 33.03 -18.14 14.46
C LEU A 60 33.03 -19.65 14.23
N SER A 61 33.67 -20.45 15.09
CA SER A 61 33.64 -21.91 14.98
C SER A 61 32.48 -22.54 15.77
N PRO A 62 31.82 -23.59 15.27
CA PRO A 62 30.83 -24.35 16.03
C PRO A 62 31.44 -24.91 17.33
N PRO A 63 30.86 -24.62 18.51
CA PRO A 63 31.38 -25.11 19.78
C PRO A 63 30.86 -26.53 20.09
N ILE A 64 31.39 -27.14 21.15
CA ILE A 64 30.79 -28.33 21.74
C ILE A 64 29.52 -27.91 22.50
N PHE A 65 28.36 -28.00 21.83
CA PHE A 65 27.07 -27.47 22.31
C PHE A 65 26.62 -28.04 23.67
N GLN A 66 26.92 -29.32 23.94
CA GLN A 66 26.52 -29.98 25.20
C GLN A 66 27.01 -29.22 26.43
N ARG A 67 28.26 -28.73 26.42
CA ARG A 67 28.84 -27.99 27.56
C ARG A 67 28.24 -26.60 27.74
N LEU A 68 27.78 -25.96 26.65
CA LEU A 68 27.15 -24.64 26.72
C LEU A 68 25.72 -24.72 27.25
N SER A 69 25.01 -25.80 26.89
CA SER A 69 23.68 -26.12 27.40
C SER A 69 23.72 -26.45 28.89
N GLU A 70 24.64 -27.32 29.32
CA GLU A 70 24.84 -27.68 30.74
C GLU A 70 25.07 -26.44 31.64
N ASN A 71 25.73 -25.41 31.11
CA ASN A 71 26.02 -24.17 31.83
C ASN A 71 24.98 -23.04 31.59
N ASN A 72 23.92 -23.28 30.80
CA ASN A 72 22.91 -22.29 30.42
C ASN A 72 23.50 -20.98 29.85
N VAL A 73 24.52 -21.07 29.00
CA VAL A 73 25.20 -19.93 28.34
C VAL A 73 25.16 -19.99 26.81
N LEU A 74 24.35 -20.90 26.25
CA LEU A 74 24.20 -21.07 24.81
C LEU A 74 23.63 -19.82 24.13
N SER A 75 22.64 -19.17 24.75
CA SER A 75 22.01 -17.96 24.19
C SER A 75 22.98 -16.78 24.06
N GLU A 76 23.87 -16.65 25.04
CA GLU A 76 24.92 -15.64 25.14
C GLU A 76 26.00 -15.90 24.07
N PHE A 77 26.44 -17.15 23.90
CA PHE A 77 27.37 -17.54 22.85
C PHE A 77 26.78 -17.26 21.46
N CYS A 78 25.57 -17.74 21.20
CA CYS A 78 24.89 -17.55 19.92
C CYS A 78 24.68 -16.07 19.60
N SER A 79 24.44 -15.22 20.60
CA SER A 79 24.30 -13.77 20.39
C SER A 79 25.61 -13.13 19.92
N VAL A 80 26.76 -13.53 20.49
CA VAL A 80 28.08 -13.05 20.06
C VAL A 80 28.46 -13.61 18.69
N ALA A 81 28.25 -14.90 18.45
CA ALA A 81 28.51 -15.56 17.17
C ALA A 81 27.69 -14.91 16.03
N ARG A 82 26.39 -14.71 16.26
CA ARG A 82 25.48 -14.04 15.32
C ARG A 82 25.99 -12.66 14.92
N GLU A 83 26.29 -11.80 15.89
CA GLU A 83 26.73 -10.43 15.59
C GLU A 83 28.13 -10.41 14.96
N SER A 84 28.99 -11.40 15.27
CA SER A 84 30.29 -11.57 14.63
C SER A 84 30.15 -11.86 13.13
N TYR A 85 29.25 -12.77 12.74
CA TYR A 85 28.95 -13.03 11.33
C TYR A 85 28.29 -11.83 10.63
N LEU A 86 27.45 -11.05 11.33
CA LEU A 86 26.88 -9.81 10.76
C LEU A 86 27.94 -8.74 10.52
N VAL A 87 28.96 -8.62 11.38
CA VAL A 87 30.13 -7.75 11.16
C VAL A 87 30.92 -8.23 9.94
N LEU A 88 31.19 -9.53 9.84
CA LEU A 88 31.84 -10.12 8.66
C LEU A 88 31.06 -9.87 7.37
N GLY A 89 29.72 -9.94 7.42
CA GLY A 89 28.85 -9.58 6.30
C GLY A 89 28.98 -8.11 5.89
N ALA A 90 29.00 -7.19 6.85
CA ALA A 90 29.21 -5.76 6.57
C ALA A 90 30.60 -5.47 5.96
N LEU A 91 31.64 -6.19 6.39
CA LEU A 91 32.96 -6.13 5.78
C LEU A 91 32.96 -6.71 4.36
N ALA A 92 32.27 -7.84 4.15
CA ALA A 92 32.13 -8.45 2.82
C ALA A 92 31.46 -7.49 1.83
N GLN A 93 30.43 -6.75 2.25
CA GLN A 93 29.78 -5.72 1.40
C GLN A 93 30.71 -4.57 0.97
N ARG A 94 31.87 -4.40 1.64
CA ARG A 94 32.88 -3.40 1.30
C ARG A 94 34.01 -3.96 0.42
N LEU A 95 34.00 -5.25 0.08
CA LEU A 95 34.97 -5.85 -0.84
C LEU A 95 34.92 -5.16 -2.21
N PRO A 96 36.06 -5.01 -2.91
CA PRO A 96 36.05 -4.59 -4.30
C PRO A 96 35.36 -5.65 -5.18
N LEU A 97 34.72 -5.22 -6.28
CA LEU A 97 34.10 -6.14 -7.24
C LEU A 97 35.19 -7.03 -7.87
N LEU A 98 35.03 -8.35 -7.76
CA LEU A 98 36.07 -9.34 -8.10
C LEU A 98 36.60 -9.19 -9.53
N HIS A 99 35.73 -8.82 -10.48
CA HIS A 99 36.05 -8.74 -11.91
C HIS A 99 36.08 -7.30 -12.45
N SER A 100 36.36 -6.30 -11.60
CA SER A 100 36.47 -4.90 -12.03
C SER A 100 37.73 -4.65 -12.89
N VAL A 101 37.58 -3.86 -13.96
CA VAL A 101 38.64 -3.54 -14.96
C VAL A 101 39.90 -2.92 -14.31
N GLU A 102 39.72 -2.13 -13.25
CA GLU A 102 40.85 -1.53 -12.51
C GLU A 102 41.72 -2.55 -11.76
N GLN A 103 41.14 -3.65 -11.27
CA GLN A 103 41.92 -4.70 -10.59
C GLN A 103 42.71 -5.56 -11.57
N LEU A 104 42.16 -5.81 -12.76
CA LEU A 104 42.89 -6.48 -13.85
C LEU A 104 44.07 -5.62 -14.33
N SER A 105 43.90 -4.30 -14.40
CA SER A 105 45.00 -3.38 -14.80
C SER A 105 46.09 -3.18 -13.74
N LYS A 106 45.77 -3.34 -12.45
CA LYS A 106 46.71 -3.20 -11.33
C LYS A 106 47.51 -4.48 -11.05
N GLN A 107 47.18 -5.62 -11.65
CA GLN A 107 48.00 -6.81 -11.57
C GLN A 107 49.29 -6.71 -12.41
N ASP A 108 49.32 -5.84 -13.44
CA ASP A 108 50.48 -5.72 -14.35
C ASP A 108 51.45 -4.57 -14.05
N VAL A 109 51.14 -3.66 -13.12
CA VAL A 109 52.03 -2.53 -12.82
C VAL A 109 52.19 -2.35 -11.31
N GLY A 110 53.32 -2.85 -10.80
CA GLY A 110 53.77 -2.60 -9.44
C GLY A 110 54.07 -1.12 -9.22
N VAL A 111 53.09 -0.35 -8.75
CA VAL A 111 53.31 0.99 -8.19
C VAL A 111 52.57 1.11 -6.86
N CYS A 112 53.37 1.30 -5.81
CA CYS A 112 52.96 1.54 -4.44
C CYS A 112 52.38 2.96 -4.31
N ALA A 113 51.10 3.08 -3.96
CA ALA A 113 50.50 4.34 -3.52
C ALA A 113 50.06 4.19 -2.06
N SER A 114 50.57 5.12 -1.25
CA SER A 114 50.46 5.23 0.20
C SER A 114 49.03 5.15 0.77
N HIS A 115 48.88 4.32 1.81
CA HIS A 115 47.83 4.34 2.85
C HIS A 115 46.36 4.37 2.40
N VAL A 116 45.93 3.38 1.61
CA VAL A 116 44.53 2.93 1.60
C VAL A 116 44.49 1.59 2.33
N GLU A 117 43.83 1.54 3.49
CA GLU A 117 43.67 0.34 4.33
C GLU A 117 43.24 -0.86 3.47
N THR A 118 44.15 -1.84 3.33
CA THR A 118 44.09 -2.93 2.34
C THR A 118 43.09 -4.00 2.74
N TRP A 119 41.79 -3.75 2.52
CA TRP A 119 40.77 -4.80 2.52
C TRP A 119 40.71 -5.50 1.15
N SER A 120 41.05 -6.79 1.10
CA SER A 120 41.22 -7.56 -0.14
C SER A 120 40.65 -8.98 -0.07
N TRP A 121 40.41 -9.58 -1.24
CA TRP A 121 39.86 -10.94 -1.40
C TRP A 121 40.69 -12.05 -0.71
N SER A 122 41.97 -11.80 -0.41
CA SER A 122 42.85 -12.71 0.34
C SER A 122 42.32 -13.06 1.74
N HIS A 123 41.55 -12.16 2.36
CA HIS A 123 41.00 -12.36 3.71
C HIS A 123 39.67 -13.14 3.73
N VAL A 124 39.07 -13.36 2.56
CA VAL A 124 37.71 -13.91 2.45
C VAL A 124 37.67 -15.43 2.59
N VAL A 125 38.69 -16.14 2.09
CA VAL A 125 38.71 -17.62 2.11
C VAL A 125 38.59 -18.19 3.53
N PRO A 126 39.38 -17.73 4.53
CA PRO A 126 39.22 -18.22 5.91
C PRO A 126 37.86 -17.91 6.53
N MET A 127 37.23 -16.78 6.16
CA MET A 127 35.89 -16.43 6.63
C MET A 127 34.84 -17.39 6.07
N VAL A 128 34.95 -17.74 4.79
CA VAL A 128 34.04 -18.68 4.13
C VAL A 128 34.25 -20.09 4.66
N ASP A 129 35.49 -20.55 4.85
CA ASP A 129 35.76 -21.89 5.39
C ASP A 129 35.19 -22.06 6.81
N LEU A 130 35.31 -21.04 7.67
CA LEU A 130 34.66 -21.03 8.99
C LEU A 130 33.12 -21.06 8.89
N ALA A 131 32.54 -20.31 7.95
CA ALA A 131 31.10 -20.33 7.70
C ALA A 131 30.59 -21.68 7.18
N LEU A 132 31.35 -22.37 6.34
CA LEU A 132 30.97 -23.69 5.81
C LEU A 132 30.79 -24.72 6.94
N SER A 133 31.58 -24.63 8.01
CA SER A 133 31.41 -25.51 9.18
C SER A 133 30.06 -25.38 9.90
N TRP A 134 29.36 -24.24 9.74
CA TRP A 134 28.01 -24.04 10.26
C TRP A 134 26.90 -24.55 9.33
N LEU A 135 27.22 -24.94 8.09
CA LEU A 135 26.24 -25.49 7.15
C LEU A 135 26.04 -27.02 7.32
N CYS A 136 26.93 -27.69 8.05
CA CYS A 136 26.79 -29.11 8.42
C CYS A 136 25.73 -29.30 9.50
N LEU A 137 24.44 -29.29 9.13
CA LEU A 137 23.33 -29.36 10.09
C LEU A 137 23.31 -30.64 10.95
N ASN A 138 23.90 -31.74 10.45
CA ASN A 138 23.97 -33.02 11.17
C ASN A 138 24.84 -32.96 12.44
N ASP A 139 25.82 -32.04 12.49
CA ASP A 139 26.74 -31.89 13.62
C ASP A 139 26.19 -30.97 14.72
N ILE A 140 25.00 -30.39 14.50
CA ILE A 140 24.32 -29.53 15.45
C ILE A 140 23.34 -30.42 16.25
N PRO A 141 23.60 -30.71 17.54
CA PRO A 141 22.92 -31.76 18.32
C PRO A 141 21.44 -31.45 18.63
N TYR A 142 20.97 -30.26 18.31
CA TYR A 142 19.56 -29.87 18.32
C TYR A 142 18.97 -29.97 16.91
N GLY A 143 19.33 -31.05 16.21
CA GLY A 143 18.80 -31.36 14.88
C GLY A 143 17.28 -31.29 14.90
N PHE A 144 16.72 -30.75 13.81
CA PHE A 144 15.30 -30.48 13.57
C PHE A 144 14.45 -31.77 13.44
N SER A 145 14.70 -32.77 14.29
CA SER A 145 14.03 -34.07 14.29
C SER A 145 12.98 -34.14 15.40
N GLN A 146 11.72 -34.22 14.97
CA GLN A 146 10.57 -34.79 15.65
C GLN A 146 10.27 -34.26 17.07
N VAL A 147 9.48 -33.18 17.07
CA VAL A 147 8.82 -32.56 18.22
C VAL A 147 8.08 -33.61 19.06
N ASN A 148 8.60 -33.89 20.26
CA ASN A 148 7.88 -34.59 21.32
C ASN A 148 7.41 -33.57 22.36
N VAL A 149 6.10 -33.56 22.65
CA VAL A 149 5.29 -32.42 23.13
C VAL A 149 5.58 -31.95 24.58
N GLN A 150 6.57 -32.52 25.28
CA GLN A 150 6.64 -32.39 26.75
C GLN A 150 7.66 -31.37 27.31
N ASN A 151 8.62 -30.84 26.51
CA ASN A 151 9.61 -29.83 26.94
C ASN A 151 9.71 -28.63 25.97
N TYR A 152 8.56 -28.01 25.67
CA TYR A 152 8.38 -27.14 24.50
C TYR A 152 9.07 -25.75 24.58
N THR A 153 9.16 -25.12 25.75
CA THR A 153 9.57 -23.70 25.85
C THR A 153 11.08 -23.45 25.80
N ASN A 154 11.88 -24.23 26.52
CA ASN A 154 13.34 -24.09 26.51
C ASN A 154 13.94 -24.56 25.16
N TYR A 155 13.34 -25.59 24.55
CA TYR A 155 13.75 -26.10 23.24
C TYR A 155 13.53 -25.07 22.13
N ILE A 156 12.40 -24.35 22.13
CA ILE A 156 12.12 -23.28 21.17
C ILE A 156 13.09 -22.11 21.35
N LEU A 157 13.38 -21.72 22.60
CA LEU A 157 14.29 -20.60 22.85
C LEU A 157 15.72 -20.90 22.38
N GLU A 158 16.25 -22.10 22.64
CA GLU A 158 17.58 -22.51 22.17
C GLU A 158 17.62 -22.64 20.64
N SER A 159 16.57 -23.21 20.04
CA SER A 159 16.41 -23.32 18.59
C SER A 159 16.39 -21.94 17.90
N ASN A 160 15.71 -20.94 18.48
CA ASN A 160 15.64 -19.57 17.94
C ASN A 160 17.03 -18.92 17.82
N HIS A 161 17.87 -19.06 18.85
CA HIS A 161 19.20 -18.46 18.84
C HIS A 161 20.12 -19.11 17.79
N MET A 162 20.02 -20.43 17.64
CA MET A 162 20.76 -21.19 16.62
C MET A 162 20.34 -20.82 15.20
N VAL A 163 19.04 -20.72 14.96
CA VAL A 163 18.48 -20.29 13.66
C VAL A 163 18.98 -18.89 13.29
N LEU A 164 19.13 -17.98 14.27
CA LEU A 164 19.68 -16.64 14.02
C LEU A 164 21.18 -16.66 13.69
N VAL A 165 21.97 -17.58 14.27
CA VAL A 165 23.38 -17.77 13.89
C VAL A 165 23.45 -18.27 12.44
N ILE A 166 22.69 -19.32 12.09
CA ILE A 166 22.61 -19.84 10.72
C ILE A 166 22.19 -18.74 9.75
N SER A 167 21.14 -17.96 10.08
CA SER A 167 20.72 -16.81 9.27
C SER A 167 21.84 -15.78 9.05
N SER A 168 22.63 -15.47 10.08
CA SER A 168 23.78 -14.55 9.96
C SER A 168 24.91 -15.11 9.10
N VAL A 169 25.18 -16.42 9.17
CA VAL A 169 26.15 -17.12 8.32
C VAL A 169 25.71 -17.04 6.85
N LEU A 170 24.46 -17.40 6.56
CA LEU A 170 23.88 -17.33 5.22
C LEU A 170 23.93 -15.89 4.66
N SER A 171 23.64 -14.88 5.50
CA SER A 171 23.72 -13.47 5.13
C SER A 171 25.15 -13.02 4.80
N MET A 172 26.15 -13.50 5.54
CA MET A 172 27.56 -13.19 5.29
C MET A 172 28.02 -13.80 3.97
N LEU A 173 27.71 -15.08 3.74
CA LEU A 173 28.01 -15.77 2.47
C LEU A 173 27.35 -15.07 1.28
N ASN A 174 26.07 -14.68 1.40
CA ASN A 174 25.38 -13.94 0.34
C ASN A 174 26.06 -12.59 0.06
N SER A 175 26.49 -11.87 1.10
CA SER A 175 27.23 -10.61 0.94
C SER A 175 28.55 -10.76 0.19
N VAL A 176 29.23 -11.91 0.35
CA VAL A 176 30.43 -12.25 -0.43
C VAL A 176 30.07 -12.49 -1.90
N LEU A 177 29.03 -13.29 -2.18
CA LEU A 177 28.60 -13.60 -3.55
C LEU A 177 28.09 -12.38 -4.32
N GLU A 178 27.40 -11.44 -3.65
CA GLU A 178 26.95 -10.18 -4.26
C GLU A 178 28.11 -9.32 -4.80
N ARG A 179 29.33 -9.45 -4.24
CA ARG A 179 30.53 -8.74 -4.75
C ARG A 179 31.25 -9.48 -5.86
N ILE A 180 30.92 -10.75 -6.08
CA ILE A 180 31.35 -11.53 -7.26
C ILE A 180 30.43 -11.20 -8.44
N SER A 181 29.11 -11.23 -8.21
CA SER A 181 28.09 -10.94 -9.22
C SER A 181 26.96 -10.10 -8.63
N PRO A 182 27.06 -8.76 -8.74
CA PRO A 182 26.02 -7.84 -8.26
C PRO A 182 24.67 -8.07 -8.94
N ASP A 183 23.60 -7.88 -8.18
CA ASP A 183 22.24 -7.78 -8.70
C ASP A 183 22.11 -6.57 -9.64
N GLY A 184 21.56 -6.77 -10.86
CA GLY A 184 21.22 -5.68 -11.78
C GLY A 184 22.22 -5.37 -12.91
N ILE A 185 23.34 -6.08 -13.01
CA ILE A 185 24.22 -5.99 -14.19
C ILE A 185 23.59 -6.80 -15.35
N PRO A 186 23.47 -6.25 -16.57
CA PRO A 186 22.90 -6.96 -17.71
C PRO A 186 23.53 -8.33 -17.91
N ASP A 187 22.72 -9.32 -18.31
CA ASP A 187 23.13 -10.71 -18.56
C ASP A 187 24.24 -10.89 -19.62
N GLU A 188 24.64 -9.80 -20.28
CA GLU A 188 25.75 -9.73 -21.23
C GLU A 188 27.13 -9.75 -20.55
N TYR A 189 27.23 -9.48 -19.24
CA TYR A 189 28.48 -9.54 -18.48
C TYR A 189 28.78 -10.97 -17.99
N TRP A 190 29.80 -11.57 -18.58
CA TRP A 190 30.29 -12.91 -18.29
C TRP A 190 31.32 -12.93 -17.15
N LEU A 191 31.35 -14.01 -16.37
CA LEU A 191 32.38 -14.23 -15.36
C LEU A 191 33.52 -15.09 -15.95
N PRO A 192 34.79 -14.63 -15.92
CA PRO A 192 35.91 -15.35 -16.51
C PRO A 192 36.32 -16.61 -15.73
N TRP A 193 36.15 -16.59 -14.41
CA TRP A 193 36.43 -17.71 -13.50
C TRP A 193 35.60 -17.52 -12.21
N ILE A 194 35.35 -18.61 -11.49
CA ILE A 194 34.66 -18.59 -10.19
C ILE A 194 35.62 -19.14 -9.12
N PRO A 195 35.67 -18.54 -7.91
CA PRO A 195 36.41 -19.12 -6.79
C PRO A 195 35.89 -20.51 -6.37
N ASP A 196 36.79 -21.42 -6.01
CA ASP A 196 36.47 -22.81 -5.62
C ASP A 196 35.48 -22.95 -4.44
N PHE A 197 35.37 -21.92 -3.60
CA PHE A 197 34.43 -21.94 -2.49
C PHE A 197 32.97 -21.75 -2.93
N VAL A 198 32.69 -21.18 -4.11
CA VAL A 198 31.30 -20.95 -4.57
C VAL A 198 30.60 -22.29 -4.87
N PRO A 199 31.18 -23.23 -5.65
CA PRO A 199 30.60 -24.56 -5.79
C PRO A 199 30.50 -25.31 -4.46
N LYS A 200 31.48 -25.16 -3.56
CA LYS A 200 31.44 -25.79 -2.22
C LYS A 200 30.24 -25.31 -1.40
N ILE A 201 29.95 -24.01 -1.38
CA ILE A 201 28.75 -23.46 -0.71
C ILE A 201 27.48 -24.12 -1.26
N GLY A 202 27.35 -24.19 -2.59
CA GLY A 202 26.18 -24.81 -3.24
C GLY A 202 26.04 -26.30 -2.91
N LEU A 203 27.15 -27.05 -2.90
CA LEU A 203 27.16 -28.48 -2.56
C LEU A 203 26.79 -28.73 -1.09
N GLU A 204 27.31 -27.93 -0.15
CA GLU A 204 26.94 -28.04 1.26
C GLU A 204 25.45 -27.74 1.50
N MET A 205 24.86 -26.80 0.76
CA MET A 205 23.41 -26.54 0.83
C MET A 205 22.58 -27.74 0.32
N ILE A 206 23.05 -28.44 -0.71
CA ILE A 206 22.36 -29.60 -1.28
C ILE A 206 22.48 -30.82 -0.36
N ASN A 207 23.67 -31.07 0.19
CA ASN A 207 23.99 -32.28 0.94
C ASN A 207 23.46 -32.26 2.39
N ASN A 208 23.30 -31.09 3.01
CA ASN A 208 22.95 -30.98 4.44
C ASN A 208 21.45 -30.75 4.72
N GLY A 209 20.55 -31.15 3.83
CA GLY A 209 19.10 -31.21 4.13
C GLY A 209 18.40 -29.85 4.30
N PHE A 210 18.95 -28.77 3.73
CA PHE A 210 18.29 -27.46 3.75
C PHE A 210 16.94 -27.48 3.03
N PHE A 211 16.84 -28.20 1.90
CA PHE A 211 15.64 -28.37 1.09
C PHE A 211 15.26 -29.85 0.96
N SER A 212 13.98 -30.17 0.71
CA SER A 212 13.54 -31.54 0.46
C SER A 212 13.57 -31.85 -1.04
N PHE A 213 14.74 -32.20 -1.57
CA PHE A 213 14.83 -32.58 -2.97
C PHE A 213 14.11 -33.91 -3.21
N SER A 214 12.94 -33.87 -3.87
CA SER A 214 12.23 -35.08 -4.30
C SER A 214 13.00 -35.73 -5.44
N GLY A 215 13.94 -36.61 -5.11
CA GLY A 215 14.61 -37.44 -6.10
C GLY A 215 13.64 -38.47 -6.67
N THR A 216 13.19 -38.26 -7.92
CA THR A 216 12.70 -39.37 -8.75
C THR A 216 13.90 -40.26 -9.09
N GLY A 217 14.22 -41.20 -8.22
CA GLY A 217 15.31 -42.14 -8.43
C GLY A 217 15.35 -43.15 -7.29
N HIS A 218 14.90 -44.37 -7.58
CA HIS A 218 15.19 -45.54 -6.76
C HIS A 218 16.71 -45.73 -6.70
N ASP A 219 17.36 -45.31 -5.61
CA ASP A 219 18.67 -45.84 -5.19
C ASP A 219 18.87 -45.61 -3.68
N GLU A 220 19.05 -46.71 -2.95
CA GLU A 220 18.95 -46.86 -1.49
C GLU A 220 20.16 -46.36 -0.68
N HIS A 221 20.87 -45.31 -1.09
CA HIS A 221 22.10 -44.88 -0.38
C HIS A 221 22.21 -43.41 0.03
N LEU A 222 21.13 -42.62 -0.02
CA LEU A 222 21.06 -41.33 0.68
C LEU A 222 19.99 -41.40 1.77
N SER A 223 20.38 -41.78 2.98
CA SER A 223 19.48 -41.78 4.15
C SER A 223 19.17 -40.33 4.57
N PHE A 224 18.24 -39.67 3.88
CA PHE A 224 17.62 -38.44 4.34
C PHE A 224 16.63 -38.74 5.48
N ASN A 225 17.14 -39.08 6.66
CA ASN A 225 16.34 -39.17 7.89
C ASN A 225 16.27 -37.80 8.56
N GLY A 226 15.52 -36.87 7.99
CA GLY A 226 15.26 -35.56 8.58
C GLY A 226 14.23 -34.75 7.78
N ALA A 227 13.32 -34.05 8.47
CA ALA A 227 12.50 -33.04 7.83
C ALA A 227 13.39 -31.90 7.31
N SER A 228 13.14 -31.40 6.10
CA SER A 228 13.92 -30.29 5.53
C SER A 228 13.87 -29.06 6.43
N LEU A 229 14.98 -28.33 6.55
CA LEU A 229 15.05 -27.09 7.35
C LEU A 229 13.95 -26.09 6.96
N VAL A 230 13.65 -25.94 5.67
CA VAL A 230 12.57 -25.05 5.18
C VAL A 230 11.22 -25.39 5.80
N LYS A 231 10.83 -26.68 5.82
CA LYS A 231 9.54 -27.12 6.40
C LYS A 231 9.46 -26.79 7.89
N GLU A 232 10.55 -26.95 8.61
CA GLU A 232 10.61 -26.62 10.04
C GLU A 232 10.56 -25.11 10.30
N LEU A 233 11.29 -24.31 9.50
CA LEU A 233 11.22 -22.85 9.56
C LEU A 233 9.81 -22.33 9.24
N CYS A 234 9.14 -22.92 8.25
CA CYS A 234 7.74 -22.63 7.93
C CYS A 234 6.80 -23.03 9.09
N TYR A 235 7.02 -24.18 9.72
CA TYR A 235 6.27 -24.59 10.90
C TYR A 235 6.44 -23.61 12.06
N MET A 236 7.67 -23.24 12.39
CA MET A 236 8.00 -22.23 13.41
C MET A 236 7.41 -20.85 13.07
N ARG A 237 7.34 -20.47 11.79
CA ARG A 237 6.70 -19.23 11.37
C ARG A 237 5.19 -19.25 11.62
N CYS A 238 4.52 -20.40 11.44
CA CYS A 238 3.07 -20.51 11.61
C CYS A 238 2.64 -20.73 13.07
N HIS A 239 3.46 -21.40 13.90
CA HIS A 239 3.09 -21.83 15.25
C HIS A 239 3.97 -21.25 16.36
N GLY A 240 5.10 -20.61 16.01
CA GLY A 240 6.02 -20.04 16.97
C GLY A 240 5.57 -18.70 17.55
N ASP A 241 6.22 -18.29 18.64
CA ASP A 241 6.06 -16.93 19.17
C ASP A 241 6.63 -15.87 18.21
N LEU A 242 6.50 -14.59 18.57
CA LEU A 242 6.98 -13.49 17.72
C LEU A 242 8.50 -13.57 17.48
N GLY A 243 9.27 -14.05 18.47
CA GLY A 243 10.72 -14.22 18.37
C GLY A 243 11.09 -15.33 17.39
N ALA A 244 10.48 -16.50 17.55
CA ALA A 244 10.63 -17.66 16.69
C ALA A 244 10.22 -17.34 15.24
N SER A 245 9.11 -16.62 15.07
CA SER A 245 8.63 -16.16 13.76
C SER A 245 9.62 -15.22 13.07
N LEU A 246 10.22 -14.28 13.81
CA LEU A 246 11.24 -13.37 13.28
C LEU A 246 12.53 -14.10 12.92
N SER A 247 12.98 -15.05 13.75
CA SER A 247 14.17 -15.85 13.44
C SER A 247 13.94 -16.77 12.24
N SER A 248 12.78 -17.40 12.15
CA SER A 248 12.48 -18.33 11.08
C SER A 248 12.37 -17.63 9.73
N ILE A 249 11.65 -16.51 9.65
CA ILE A 249 11.52 -15.74 8.41
C ILE A 249 12.87 -15.16 7.96
N SER A 250 13.66 -14.65 8.91
CA SER A 250 14.99 -14.11 8.61
C SER A 250 15.90 -15.21 8.04
N CYS A 251 15.82 -16.43 8.57
CA CYS A 251 16.59 -17.56 8.04
C CYS A 251 16.11 -17.98 6.65
N LEU A 252 14.79 -18.14 6.44
CA LEU A 252 14.19 -18.47 5.15
C LEU A 252 14.59 -17.47 4.07
N GLN A 253 14.51 -16.18 4.37
CA GLN A 253 14.88 -15.12 3.46
C GLN A 253 16.35 -15.20 3.05
N ARG A 254 17.27 -15.38 4.01
CA ARG A 254 18.70 -15.49 3.69
C ARG A 254 19.02 -16.77 2.93
N LEU A 255 18.31 -17.85 3.20
CA LEU A 255 18.46 -19.11 2.48
C LEU A 255 18.07 -18.98 1.01
N VAL A 256 16.93 -18.32 0.73
CA VAL A 256 16.46 -18.03 -0.64
C VAL A 256 17.41 -17.07 -1.36
N GLN A 257 17.88 -16.02 -0.69
CA GLN A 257 18.84 -15.07 -1.29
C GLN A 257 20.16 -15.74 -1.65
N LEU A 258 20.70 -16.57 -0.75
CA LEU A 258 21.95 -17.29 -1.01
C LEU A 258 21.82 -18.27 -2.17
N SER A 259 20.73 -19.04 -2.24
CA SER A 259 20.53 -20.02 -3.32
C SER A 259 20.41 -19.34 -4.69
N LEU A 260 19.69 -18.21 -4.77
CA LEU A 260 19.60 -17.40 -5.99
C LEU A 260 20.95 -16.80 -6.39
N SER A 261 21.75 -16.33 -5.42
CA SER A 261 23.09 -15.80 -5.67
C SER A 261 24.06 -16.87 -6.17
N VAL A 262 24.03 -18.08 -5.59
CA VAL A 262 24.84 -19.22 -6.05
C VAL A 262 24.49 -19.58 -7.49
N ASP A 263 23.19 -19.76 -7.78
CA ASP A 263 22.72 -20.08 -9.13
C ASP A 263 23.15 -19.01 -10.14
N ARG A 264 22.99 -17.73 -9.79
CA ARG A 264 23.36 -16.62 -10.66
C ARG A 264 24.85 -16.58 -10.97
N VAL A 265 25.71 -16.80 -9.97
CA VAL A 265 27.17 -16.84 -10.18
C VAL A 265 27.54 -18.03 -11.08
N ILE A 266 26.98 -19.21 -10.82
CA ILE A 266 27.27 -20.43 -11.60
C ILE A 266 26.76 -20.30 -13.04
N GLN A 267 25.53 -19.86 -13.26
CA GLN A 267 24.95 -19.65 -14.59
C GLN A 267 25.74 -18.65 -15.44
N LYS A 268 26.25 -17.56 -14.83
CA LYS A 268 27.06 -16.56 -15.54
C LYS A 268 28.45 -17.06 -15.95
N ALA A 269 28.98 -18.11 -15.32
CA ALA A 269 30.25 -18.73 -15.74
C ALA A 269 30.07 -19.92 -16.70
N THR A 270 28.93 -20.62 -16.67
CA THR A 270 28.70 -21.81 -17.51
C THR A 270 28.34 -21.48 -18.96
N LYS A 271 27.74 -20.31 -19.24
CA LYS A 271 27.26 -19.90 -20.59
C LYS A 271 28.37 -19.77 -21.66
N LYS A 272 29.67 -19.75 -21.31
CA LYS A 272 30.78 -19.80 -22.28
C LYS A 272 31.83 -20.86 -21.91
N GLY A 273 31.39 -22.11 -21.72
CA GLY A 273 32.27 -23.29 -21.80
C GLY A 273 33.58 -23.21 -21.02
N SER A 274 33.58 -22.67 -19.80
CA SER A 274 34.80 -22.64 -18.98
C SER A 274 35.27 -24.08 -18.71
N GLU A 275 36.57 -24.33 -18.90
CA GLU A 275 37.16 -25.64 -18.72
C GLU A 275 37.23 -26.06 -17.23
N GLY A 276 37.16 -25.10 -16.30
CA GLY A 276 37.28 -25.33 -14.85
C GLY A 276 36.13 -26.09 -14.19
N LEU A 277 34.95 -26.17 -14.81
CA LEU A 277 33.82 -26.95 -14.28
C LEU A 277 33.74 -28.37 -14.87
N LYS A 278 34.71 -28.79 -15.70
CA LYS A 278 34.73 -30.14 -16.27
C LYS A 278 35.13 -31.21 -15.25
N ASP A 279 35.94 -30.86 -14.24
CA ASP A 279 36.43 -31.80 -13.23
C ASP A 279 35.42 -32.12 -12.10
N TYR A 280 34.37 -31.31 -11.96
CA TYR A 280 33.29 -31.53 -10.97
C TYR A 280 32.13 -32.40 -11.49
N LYS A 281 32.23 -32.98 -12.70
CA LYS A 281 31.09 -33.65 -13.37
C LYS A 281 30.74 -35.05 -12.86
N THR A 282 31.29 -35.50 -11.73
CA THR A 282 31.14 -36.88 -11.23
C THR A 282 30.36 -36.92 -9.91
N GLY A 283 29.08 -36.56 -9.94
CA GLY A 283 28.18 -36.70 -8.78
C GLY A 283 26.77 -36.12 -9.01
N MET A 284 25.74 -36.72 -8.39
CA MET A 284 24.34 -36.26 -8.50
C MET A 284 24.15 -34.83 -7.97
N ALA A 285 24.78 -34.47 -6.86
CA ALA A 285 24.78 -33.12 -6.30
C ALA A 285 25.40 -32.07 -7.23
N CYS A 286 26.42 -32.44 -8.02
CA CYS A 286 27.04 -31.55 -9.00
C CYS A 286 26.16 -31.33 -10.24
N LYS A 287 25.35 -32.33 -10.63
CA LYS A 287 24.32 -32.17 -11.68
C LYS A 287 23.21 -31.24 -11.21
N MET A 288 22.72 -31.44 -9.98
CA MET A 288 21.73 -30.58 -9.33
C MET A 288 22.21 -29.12 -9.23
N LEU A 289 23.47 -28.90 -8.85
CA LEU A 289 24.07 -27.57 -8.81
C LEU A 289 24.14 -26.92 -10.21
N GLY A 290 24.35 -27.70 -11.26
CA GLY A 290 24.38 -27.22 -12.64
C GLY A 290 22.99 -26.86 -13.22
N GLU A 291 21.94 -27.55 -12.77
CA GLU A 291 20.55 -27.27 -13.11
C GLU A 291 20.00 -26.02 -12.38
N GLY A 292 20.62 -25.67 -11.23
CA GLY A 292 20.29 -24.52 -10.39
C GLY A 292 19.46 -24.94 -9.19
N ILE A 293 19.95 -24.59 -7.99
CA ILE A 293 19.34 -24.88 -6.69
C ILE A 293 17.90 -24.34 -6.63
N SER A 294 17.65 -23.16 -7.20
CA SER A 294 16.33 -22.50 -7.28
C SER A 294 15.28 -23.30 -8.02
N SER A 295 15.64 -24.02 -9.08
CA SER A 295 14.71 -24.88 -9.81
C SER A 295 14.23 -26.07 -8.97
N LEU A 296 15.10 -26.53 -8.06
CA LEU A 296 14.90 -27.75 -7.29
C LEU A 296 14.03 -27.53 -6.04
N TRP A 297 14.15 -26.38 -5.37
CA TRP A 297 13.28 -26.04 -4.23
C TRP A 297 12.03 -25.27 -4.62
N HIS A 298 11.86 -24.93 -5.90
CA HIS A 298 10.75 -24.11 -6.38
C HIS A 298 9.40 -24.65 -5.93
N ASN A 299 9.16 -25.95 -6.11
CA ASN A 299 7.88 -26.59 -5.78
C ASN A 299 7.63 -26.66 -4.27
N ASP A 300 8.66 -26.98 -3.47
CA ASP A 300 8.57 -27.07 -2.00
C ASP A 300 8.24 -25.72 -1.35
N LEU A 301 8.84 -24.63 -1.86
CA LEU A 301 8.58 -23.28 -1.37
C LEU A 301 7.29 -22.70 -1.96
N LEU A 302 6.82 -23.16 -3.12
CA LEU A 302 5.52 -22.79 -3.68
C LEU A 302 4.36 -23.32 -2.81
N ASP A 303 4.47 -24.56 -2.33
CA ASP A 303 3.50 -25.12 -1.39
C ASP A 303 3.51 -24.33 -0.06
N SER A 304 4.70 -23.94 0.39
CA SER A 304 4.88 -23.11 1.60
C SER A 304 4.36 -21.68 1.42
N LEU A 305 4.49 -21.09 0.23
CA LEU A 305 3.92 -19.79 -0.13
C LEU A 305 2.39 -19.79 0.00
N THR A 306 1.73 -20.90 -0.32
CA THR A 306 0.27 -21.03 -0.18
C THR A 306 -0.19 -20.86 1.27
N LEU A 307 0.67 -21.20 2.24
CA LEU A 307 0.41 -20.98 3.67
C LEU A 307 0.74 -19.54 4.11
N LEU A 308 1.81 -18.94 3.57
CA LEU A 308 2.29 -17.62 3.97
C LEU A 308 1.48 -16.47 3.35
N LEU A 309 1.02 -16.59 2.11
CA LEU A 309 0.37 -15.51 1.36
C LEU A 309 -0.93 -14.99 2.03
N PRO A 310 -1.84 -15.86 2.50
CA PRO A 310 -3.04 -15.41 3.21
C PRO A 310 -2.71 -14.70 4.53
N MET A 311 -1.68 -15.17 5.24
CA MET A 311 -1.24 -14.50 6.48
C MET A 311 -0.72 -13.08 6.17
N ILE A 312 0.09 -12.91 5.13
CA ILE A 312 0.67 -11.61 4.75
C ILE A 312 -0.41 -10.66 4.25
N SER A 313 -1.34 -11.17 3.45
CA SER A 313 -2.53 -10.42 3.02
C SER A 313 -3.42 -10.01 4.20
N SER A 314 -3.35 -10.66 5.36
CA SER A 314 -4.04 -10.20 6.58
C SER A 314 -3.23 -9.20 7.40
N GLN A 315 -1.90 -9.20 7.28
CA GLN A 315 -0.99 -8.41 8.12
C GLN A 315 -0.91 -6.92 7.76
N TRP A 316 -1.28 -6.50 6.55
CA TRP A 316 -1.31 -5.05 6.23
C TRP A 316 -2.30 -4.29 7.13
N SER A 317 -3.31 -4.97 7.71
CA SER A 317 -4.22 -4.38 8.70
C SER A 317 -3.51 -3.86 9.96
N VAL A 318 -2.30 -4.37 10.26
CA VAL A 318 -1.45 -3.85 11.34
C VAL A 318 -1.12 -2.37 11.12
N LEU A 319 -1.05 -1.91 9.86
CA LEU A 319 -0.84 -0.50 9.50
C LEU A 319 -2.08 0.38 9.76
N GLN A 320 -3.30 -0.17 9.76
CA GLN A 320 -4.51 0.62 10.04
C GLN A 320 -4.51 1.19 11.47
N ASN A 321 -3.76 0.55 12.38
CA ASN A 321 -3.62 0.96 13.77
C ASN A 321 -2.44 1.93 13.99
N ILE A 322 -1.69 2.26 12.95
CA ILE A 322 -0.58 3.23 13.02
C ILE A 322 -1.17 4.60 12.66
N GLU A 323 -1.26 5.50 13.64
CA GLU A 323 -1.70 6.88 13.41
C GLU A 323 -0.78 7.57 12.39
N MET A 324 -1.29 7.82 11.19
CA MET A 324 -0.66 8.74 10.27
C MET A 324 -1.06 10.15 10.68
N PHE A 325 -0.20 10.84 11.43
CA PHE A 325 -0.42 12.25 11.72
C PHE A 325 -0.49 13.06 10.42
N GLY A 326 -1.61 13.75 10.23
CA GLY A 326 -1.75 14.75 9.18
C GLY A 326 -0.80 15.92 9.47
N ARG A 327 0.04 16.24 8.48
CA ARG A 327 1.06 17.31 8.46
C ARG A 327 2.22 17.12 9.44
N GLY A 328 3.36 16.68 8.88
CA GLY A 328 4.64 16.66 9.58
C GLY A 328 4.68 15.63 10.71
N GLY A 329 4.94 14.37 10.35
CA GLY A 329 5.32 13.37 11.35
C GLY A 329 6.52 13.86 12.18
N PRO A 330 6.67 13.38 13.43
CA PRO A 330 7.74 13.82 14.29
C PRO A 330 9.10 13.60 13.63
N ALA A 331 10.02 14.55 13.82
CA ALA A 331 11.37 14.46 13.29
C ALA A 331 12.01 13.11 13.67
N PRO A 332 12.68 12.42 12.74
CA PRO A 332 13.44 11.22 13.08
C PRO A 332 14.47 11.53 14.17
N GLY A 333 14.50 10.74 15.25
CA GLY A 333 15.54 10.82 16.29
C GLY A 333 15.14 11.43 17.62
N VAL A 334 13.92 11.93 17.79
CA VAL A 334 13.46 12.50 19.07
C VAL A 334 12.83 11.45 19.99
N GLY A 335 13.24 10.17 19.95
CA GLY A 335 12.77 9.11 20.90
C GLY A 335 11.25 8.81 20.95
N PHE A 336 10.44 9.60 20.26
CA PHE A 336 8.99 9.57 20.14
C PHE A 336 8.65 9.50 18.64
N GLY A 337 9.23 8.53 17.95
CA GLY A 337 9.00 8.32 16.53
C GLY A 337 7.72 7.52 16.33
N TRP A 338 6.67 8.17 15.82
CA TRP A 338 5.49 7.51 15.23
C TRP A 338 4.68 6.65 16.22
N GLY A 339 4.54 7.13 17.46
CA GLY A 339 4.05 6.39 18.61
C GLY A 339 2.54 6.12 18.60
N ALA A 340 2.13 4.94 18.14
CA ALA A 340 0.98 4.25 18.70
C ALA A 340 1.41 3.40 19.91
N CYS A 341 0.48 3.10 20.83
CA CYS A 341 0.69 2.13 21.91
C CYS A 341 1.18 0.79 21.31
N GLY A 342 2.45 0.43 21.56
CA GLY A 342 3.07 -0.78 21.01
C GLY A 342 4.22 -0.58 20.01
N GLY A 343 4.69 0.65 19.78
CA GLY A 343 5.93 0.93 19.03
C GLY A 343 5.75 1.34 17.56
N GLY A 344 4.50 1.51 17.11
CA GLY A 344 4.18 2.02 15.76
C GLY A 344 4.85 1.23 14.64
N PHE A 345 5.42 1.95 13.67
CA PHE A 345 6.11 1.39 12.51
C PHE A 345 7.38 0.61 12.87
N TRP A 346 7.98 0.88 14.03
CA TRP A 346 9.18 0.18 14.53
C TRP A 346 8.84 -1.01 15.44
N SER A 347 7.57 -1.38 15.54
CA SER A 347 7.14 -2.54 16.31
C SER A 347 7.65 -3.84 15.69
N LEU A 348 7.91 -4.84 16.55
CA LEU A 348 8.32 -6.18 16.09
C LEU A 348 7.30 -6.83 15.15
N LYS A 349 6.01 -6.46 15.26
CA LYS A 349 4.94 -6.92 14.36
C LYS A 349 5.08 -6.33 12.96
N CYS A 350 5.39 -5.03 12.85
CA CYS A 350 5.63 -4.38 11.57
C CYS A 350 6.93 -4.89 10.92
N LEU A 351 7.99 -5.09 11.72
CA LEU A 351 9.23 -5.70 11.25
C LEU A 351 9.00 -7.12 10.69
N LEU A 352 8.21 -7.96 11.39
CA LEU A 352 7.84 -9.29 10.90
C LEU A 352 7.13 -9.19 9.55
N ALA A 353 6.14 -8.32 9.43
CA ALA A 353 5.39 -8.11 8.19
C ALA A 353 6.28 -7.62 7.03
N GLN A 354 7.29 -6.78 7.30
CA GLN A 354 8.27 -6.35 6.31
C GLN A 354 9.18 -7.49 5.82
N LEU A 355 9.66 -8.33 6.75
CA LEU A 355 10.49 -9.48 6.39
C LEU A 355 9.69 -10.52 5.61
N ASP A 356 8.45 -10.79 6.01
CA ASP A 356 7.52 -11.64 5.27
C ASP A 356 7.30 -11.10 3.84
N SER A 357 7.09 -9.78 3.73
CA SER A 357 6.92 -9.10 2.43
C SER A 357 8.14 -9.26 1.53
N GLN A 358 9.34 -9.13 2.09
CA GLN A 358 10.57 -9.26 1.32
C GLN A 358 10.79 -10.69 0.81
N LEU A 359 10.53 -11.70 1.65
CA LEU A 359 10.62 -13.11 1.24
C LEU A 359 9.65 -13.40 0.08
N VAL A 360 8.40 -12.95 0.19
CA VAL A 360 7.39 -13.19 -0.86
C VAL A 360 7.76 -12.51 -2.17
N LEU A 361 8.26 -11.27 -2.14
CA LEU A 361 8.74 -10.60 -3.36
C LEU A 361 9.89 -11.35 -4.03
N ASP A 362 10.86 -11.83 -3.25
CA ASP A 362 11.99 -12.60 -3.76
C ASP A 362 11.51 -13.92 -4.40
N LEU A 363 10.52 -14.58 -3.80
CA LEU A 363 9.93 -15.80 -4.34
C LEU A 363 9.08 -15.55 -5.61
N ILE A 364 8.25 -14.50 -5.64
CA ILE A 364 7.47 -14.15 -6.85
C ILE A 364 8.41 -13.85 -8.01
N LYS A 365 9.48 -13.07 -7.78
CA LYS A 365 10.47 -12.76 -8.81
C LYS A 365 11.16 -14.03 -9.33
N SER A 366 11.52 -14.96 -8.45
CA SER A 366 12.12 -16.24 -8.87
C SER A 366 11.17 -17.09 -9.73
N SER A 367 9.85 -17.02 -9.49
CA SER A 367 8.84 -17.73 -10.31
C SER A 367 8.68 -17.15 -11.72
N SER A 368 9.02 -15.87 -11.92
CA SER A 368 8.88 -15.17 -13.20
C SER A 368 10.00 -15.44 -14.22
N ALA A 369 11.11 -16.07 -13.79
CA ALA A 369 12.25 -16.37 -14.66
C ALA A 369 12.02 -17.57 -15.60
N ALA A 370 10.88 -18.26 -15.49
CA ALA A 370 10.42 -19.24 -16.46
C ALA A 370 9.78 -18.53 -17.68
N PRO A 371 9.70 -19.16 -18.88
CA PRO A 371 9.19 -18.50 -20.11
C PRO A 371 7.73 -18.01 -20.07
N ARG A 372 7.04 -18.23 -18.95
CA ARG A 372 5.66 -17.84 -18.69
C ARG A 372 5.72 -16.79 -17.58
N GLY A 373 5.35 -15.54 -17.88
CA GLY A 373 5.44 -14.42 -16.93
C GLY A 373 4.73 -14.66 -15.58
N PRO A 374 4.94 -13.79 -14.58
CA PRO A 374 4.59 -14.01 -13.17
C PRO A 374 3.09 -14.25 -12.88
N PHE A 375 2.21 -13.89 -13.82
CA PHE A 375 0.76 -14.01 -13.72
C PHE A 375 0.22 -14.84 -14.88
N THR A 376 0.20 -16.17 -14.72
CA THR A 376 -0.50 -17.07 -15.66
C THR A 376 -1.93 -17.36 -15.21
N HIS A 377 -2.87 -17.27 -16.14
CA HIS A 377 -4.24 -17.68 -15.94
C HIS A 377 -4.31 -19.22 -15.96
N ASN A 378 -4.45 -19.88 -14.81
CA ASN A 378 -4.82 -21.30 -14.79
C ASN A 378 -6.30 -21.42 -15.19
N LYS A 379 -6.58 -21.54 -16.49
CA LYS A 379 -7.85 -22.12 -16.95
C LYS A 379 -7.76 -23.63 -16.77
N CYS A 380 -8.16 -24.13 -15.61
CA CYS A 380 -8.55 -25.52 -15.46
C CYS A 380 -9.93 -25.60 -14.80
N PRO A 381 -11.02 -25.41 -15.56
CA PRO A 381 -12.33 -25.86 -15.12
C PRO A 381 -12.43 -27.34 -15.48
N ASN A 382 -12.28 -28.21 -14.48
CA ASN A 382 -12.87 -29.56 -14.38
C ASN A 382 -11.97 -30.47 -13.54
N SER A 383 -12.13 -30.39 -12.23
CA SER A 383 -12.23 -31.59 -11.39
C SER A 383 -12.84 -31.17 -10.06
N ASP A 384 -14.07 -31.58 -9.82
CA ASP A 384 -14.64 -31.64 -8.49
C ASP A 384 -13.71 -32.49 -7.62
N ASN A 385 -12.87 -31.84 -6.81
CA ASN A 385 -12.31 -32.37 -5.58
C ASN A 385 -11.78 -31.22 -4.72
N VAL A 386 -12.25 -31.21 -3.49
CA VAL A 386 -12.01 -30.24 -2.42
C VAL A 386 -10.51 -30.13 -2.09
N THR A 387 -10.08 -28.91 -1.75
CA THR A 387 -8.79 -28.51 -1.14
C THR A 387 -7.50 -28.71 -1.95
N ASN A 388 -7.35 -27.95 -3.04
CA ASN A 388 -6.03 -27.41 -3.43
C ASN A 388 -6.22 -25.93 -3.76
N THR A 389 -5.86 -25.06 -2.82
CA THR A 389 -5.94 -23.60 -2.92
C THR A 389 -4.92 -23.12 -3.97
N ALA A 390 -5.26 -23.23 -5.26
CA ALA A 390 -4.47 -22.61 -6.31
C ALA A 390 -4.50 -21.09 -6.09
N ILE A 391 -3.38 -20.52 -5.62
CA ILE A 391 -3.21 -19.08 -5.47
C ILE A 391 -3.53 -18.43 -6.81
N THR A 392 -4.58 -17.61 -6.85
CA THR A 392 -4.98 -16.94 -8.08
C THR A 392 -4.02 -15.77 -8.35
N ALA A 393 -3.87 -15.37 -9.61
CA ALA A 393 -3.09 -14.17 -9.98
C ALA A 393 -3.59 -12.90 -9.23
N SER A 394 -4.88 -12.87 -8.89
CA SER A 394 -5.53 -11.85 -8.06
C SER A 394 -5.00 -11.78 -6.62
N ASP A 395 -4.77 -12.93 -5.98
CA ASP A 395 -4.20 -13.00 -4.63
C ASP A 395 -2.75 -12.50 -4.60
N ARG A 396 -2.00 -12.76 -5.68
CA ARG A 396 -0.64 -12.25 -5.85
C ARG A 396 -0.62 -10.73 -5.96
N ILE A 397 -1.48 -10.14 -6.82
CA ILE A 397 -1.59 -8.67 -6.96
C ILE A 397 -1.98 -8.03 -5.62
N SER A 398 -2.99 -8.58 -4.94
CA SER A 398 -3.45 -8.08 -3.64
C SER A 398 -2.34 -8.12 -2.59
N SER A 399 -1.55 -9.19 -2.58
CA SER A 399 -0.40 -9.33 -1.69
C SER A 399 0.68 -8.31 -2.00
N VAL A 400 1.04 -8.10 -3.28
CA VAL A 400 2.07 -7.10 -3.67
C VAL A 400 1.64 -5.68 -3.34
N LEU A 401 0.35 -5.36 -3.46
CA LEU A 401 -0.20 -4.10 -2.97
C LEU A 401 -0.08 -3.95 -1.46
N GLY A 402 -0.39 -5.01 -0.69
CA GLY A 402 -0.25 -5.03 0.76
C GLY A 402 1.20 -4.83 1.19
N MET A 403 2.13 -5.52 0.54
CA MET A 403 3.58 -5.39 0.76
C MET A 403 4.07 -3.95 0.47
N SER A 404 3.54 -3.31 -0.57
CA SER A 404 3.88 -1.92 -0.91
C SER A 404 3.48 -0.93 0.19
N LEU A 405 2.42 -1.21 0.94
CA LEU A 405 1.96 -0.37 2.07
C LEU A 405 2.80 -0.61 3.35
N ILE A 406 3.36 -1.81 3.50
CA ILE A 406 4.17 -2.21 4.67
C ILE A 406 5.62 -1.70 4.57
N ALA A 407 6.09 -1.42 3.35
CA ALA A 407 7.45 -0.99 3.10
C ALA A 407 7.82 0.29 3.87
N GLY A 408 8.97 0.23 4.55
CA GLY A 408 9.42 1.27 5.46
C GLY A 408 10.45 2.25 4.92
N PRO A 409 10.83 3.25 5.75
CA PRO A 409 11.97 4.12 5.47
C PRO A 409 13.22 3.26 5.20
N GLY A 410 13.89 3.49 4.07
CA GLY A 410 15.08 2.73 3.65
C GLY A 410 14.80 1.47 2.83
N GLN A 411 13.53 1.06 2.65
CA GLN A 411 13.14 -0.10 1.83
C GLN A 411 12.70 0.30 0.41
N VAL A 412 13.29 1.35 -0.17
CA VAL A 412 12.95 1.82 -1.52
C VAL A 412 13.14 0.72 -2.57
N SER A 413 14.20 -0.09 -2.44
CA SER A 413 14.44 -1.22 -3.33
C SER A 413 13.34 -2.30 -3.27
N MET A 414 12.65 -2.43 -2.13
CA MET A 414 11.49 -3.32 -2.00
C MET A 414 10.31 -2.77 -2.81
N LEU A 415 10.06 -1.46 -2.70
CA LEU A 415 9.01 -0.78 -3.47
C LEU A 415 9.29 -0.82 -4.98
N GLU A 416 10.55 -0.62 -5.39
CA GLU A 416 10.94 -0.73 -6.80
C GLU A 416 10.62 -2.11 -7.37
N ARG A 417 10.96 -3.19 -6.65
CA ARG A 417 10.62 -4.57 -7.04
C ARG A 417 9.12 -4.81 -7.06
N ALA A 418 8.39 -4.27 -6.08
CA ALA A 418 6.93 -4.39 -6.04
C ALA A 418 6.27 -3.69 -7.24
N PHE A 419 6.77 -2.51 -7.62
CA PHE A 419 6.30 -1.77 -8.79
C PHE A 419 6.63 -2.47 -10.11
N ASP A 420 7.81 -3.11 -10.22
CA ASP A 420 8.14 -3.95 -11.39
C ASP A 420 7.12 -5.07 -11.59
N ILE A 421 6.67 -5.70 -10.50
CA ILE A 421 5.67 -6.78 -10.54
C ILE A 421 4.26 -6.24 -10.82
N LEU A 422 3.85 -5.16 -10.14
CA LEU A 422 2.48 -4.62 -10.25
C LEU A 422 2.17 -4.01 -11.61
N PHE A 423 3.16 -3.33 -12.20
CA PHE A 423 2.98 -2.61 -13.46
C PHE A 423 3.48 -3.40 -14.66
N GLU A 424 3.79 -4.69 -14.50
CA GLU A 424 4.09 -5.56 -15.63
C GLU A 424 2.86 -5.77 -16.52
N SER A 425 3.06 -5.93 -17.83
CA SER A 425 1.96 -6.16 -18.79
C SER A 425 1.12 -7.40 -18.43
N SER A 426 1.73 -8.44 -17.86
CA SER A 426 1.04 -9.65 -17.40
C SER A 426 0.07 -9.39 -16.23
N ALA A 427 0.42 -8.51 -15.30
CA ALA A 427 -0.45 -8.08 -14.20
C ALA A 427 -1.65 -7.27 -14.73
N LEU A 428 -1.41 -6.34 -15.67
CA LEU A 428 -2.45 -5.53 -16.29
C LEU A 428 -3.47 -6.39 -17.08
N LYS A 429 -3.02 -7.44 -17.77
CA LYS A 429 -3.91 -8.40 -18.45
C LYS A 429 -4.79 -9.19 -17.48
N CYS A 430 -4.22 -9.60 -16.34
CA CYS A 430 -4.98 -10.25 -15.27
C CYS A 430 -6.07 -9.32 -14.73
N LEU A 431 -5.74 -8.04 -14.53
CA LEU A 431 -6.71 -7.02 -14.12
C LEU A 431 -7.81 -6.84 -15.16
N SER A 432 -7.47 -6.73 -16.45
CA SER A 432 -8.46 -6.62 -17.52
C SER A 432 -9.40 -7.82 -17.58
N SER A 433 -8.87 -9.04 -17.39
CA SER A 433 -9.68 -10.26 -17.31
C SER A 433 -10.65 -10.20 -16.13
N SER A 434 -10.18 -9.70 -14.98
CA SER A 434 -11.00 -9.52 -13.77
C SER A 434 -12.10 -8.47 -13.98
N ILE A 435 -11.84 -7.42 -14.77
CA ILE A 435 -12.85 -6.43 -15.16
C ILE A 435 -13.95 -7.11 -15.98
N HIS A 436 -13.59 -7.92 -16.98
CA HIS A 436 -14.60 -8.64 -17.79
C HIS A 436 -15.46 -9.58 -16.94
N ASP A 437 -14.85 -10.35 -16.04
CA ASP A 437 -15.57 -11.22 -15.10
C ASP A 437 -16.50 -10.42 -14.19
N PHE A 438 -16.02 -9.28 -13.67
CA PHE A 438 -16.78 -8.40 -12.81
C PHE A 438 -17.99 -7.77 -13.52
N VAL A 439 -17.78 -7.27 -14.75
CA VAL A 439 -18.83 -6.66 -15.58
C VAL A 439 -19.90 -7.70 -15.95
N SER A 440 -19.49 -8.93 -16.26
CA SER A 440 -20.43 -10.01 -16.61
C SER A 440 -21.39 -10.35 -15.46
N LYS A 441 -20.93 -10.29 -14.21
CA LYS A 441 -21.68 -10.63 -13.00
C LYS A 441 -22.64 -9.54 -12.51
N LYS A 442 -22.40 -8.27 -12.85
CA LYS A 442 -23.12 -7.11 -12.28
C LYS A 442 -24.11 -6.44 -13.23
N GLU A 443 -24.48 -7.09 -14.34
CA GLU A 443 -25.39 -6.53 -15.36
C GLU A 443 -24.91 -5.18 -15.97
N LEU A 444 -23.62 -4.82 -15.81
CA LEU A 444 -22.98 -3.65 -16.44
C LEU A 444 -22.63 -3.90 -17.92
N GLN A 445 -23.22 -4.94 -18.54
CA GLN A 445 -22.82 -5.54 -19.81
C GLN A 445 -22.89 -4.56 -21.01
N GLN A 446 -23.70 -3.50 -20.92
CA GLN A 446 -23.83 -2.53 -22.01
C GLN A 446 -22.62 -1.59 -22.17
N ALA A 447 -21.78 -1.44 -21.13
CA ALA A 447 -20.73 -0.43 -21.07
C ALA A 447 -19.32 -0.89 -21.49
N PHE A 448 -19.05 -2.19 -21.66
CA PHE A 448 -17.67 -2.65 -21.96
C PHE A 448 -17.64 -3.54 -23.21
N LYS A 449 -17.61 -2.90 -24.38
CA LYS A 449 -17.50 -3.56 -25.69
C LYS A 449 -16.12 -3.47 -26.33
N TRP A 450 -15.14 -2.92 -25.61
CA TRP A 450 -13.79 -2.68 -26.10
C TRP A 450 -12.79 -3.63 -25.42
N GLU A 451 -11.73 -3.96 -26.15
CA GLU A 451 -10.58 -4.73 -25.66
C GLU A 451 -9.33 -3.87 -25.70
N VAL A 452 -8.44 -4.06 -24.73
CA VAL A 452 -7.12 -3.40 -24.68
C VAL A 452 -6.14 -4.22 -25.52
N SER A 453 -5.45 -3.55 -26.44
CA SER A 453 -4.43 -4.16 -27.30
C SER A 453 -3.11 -4.42 -26.55
N GLU A 454 -2.27 -5.30 -27.09
CA GLU A 454 -0.94 -5.60 -26.53
C GLU A 454 -0.03 -4.36 -26.43
N ASP A 455 -0.05 -3.50 -27.45
CA ASP A 455 0.73 -2.26 -27.47
C ASP A 455 0.26 -1.26 -26.40
N GLU A 456 -1.06 -1.20 -26.14
CA GLU A 456 -1.62 -0.38 -25.06
C GLU A 456 -1.21 -0.90 -23.68
N TYR A 457 -1.13 -2.22 -23.45
CA TYR A 457 -0.62 -2.76 -22.18
C TYR A 457 0.85 -2.38 -21.93
N LEU A 458 1.68 -2.40 -22.98
CA LEU A 458 3.08 -1.96 -22.88
C LEU A 458 3.18 -0.46 -22.59
N LEU A 459 2.35 0.36 -23.25
CA LEU A 459 2.27 1.78 -22.97
C LEU A 459 1.86 2.04 -21.51
N PHE A 460 0.76 1.44 -21.04
CA PHE A 460 0.28 1.60 -19.67
C PHE A 460 1.29 1.12 -18.63
N SER A 461 1.97 0.00 -18.89
CA SER A 461 3.07 -0.49 -18.06
C SER A 461 4.17 0.57 -17.90
N SER A 462 4.64 1.13 -19.01
CA SER A 462 5.72 2.14 -18.99
C SER A 462 5.31 3.43 -18.30
N VAL A 463 4.08 3.91 -18.57
CA VAL A 463 3.58 5.20 -18.09
C VAL A 463 3.28 5.13 -16.59
N LEU A 464 2.58 4.10 -16.12
CA LEU A 464 2.31 3.91 -14.68
C LEU A 464 3.60 3.76 -13.89
N ASN A 465 4.54 2.96 -14.38
CA ASN A 465 5.78 2.70 -13.67
C ASN A 465 6.64 3.97 -13.55
N SER A 466 6.73 4.76 -14.63
CA SER A 466 7.38 6.08 -14.61
C SER A 466 6.69 7.06 -13.64
N HIS A 467 5.36 7.14 -13.67
CA HIS A 467 4.59 8.03 -12.80
C HIS A 467 4.78 7.70 -11.32
N PHE A 468 4.58 6.44 -10.91
CA PHE A 468 4.66 6.08 -9.51
C PHE A 468 6.09 6.18 -8.97
N ARG A 469 7.12 5.88 -9.77
CA ARG A 469 8.52 6.05 -9.36
C ARG A 469 8.90 7.52 -9.19
N SER A 470 8.58 8.35 -10.17
CA SER A 470 8.86 9.79 -10.10
C SER A 470 8.10 10.44 -8.94
N ARG A 471 6.83 10.10 -8.74
CA ARG A 471 5.99 10.71 -7.71
C ARG A 471 6.34 10.22 -6.30
N TRP A 472 6.50 8.90 -6.10
CA TRP A 472 6.58 8.30 -4.77
C TRP A 472 7.97 7.81 -4.36
N LEU A 473 8.92 7.63 -5.28
CA LEU A 473 10.28 7.17 -4.95
C LEU A 473 11.38 8.23 -5.14
N ALA A 474 11.25 9.15 -6.11
CA ALA A 474 12.32 10.10 -6.44
C ALA A 474 12.56 11.16 -5.34
N ILE A 475 13.80 11.44 -4.96
CA ILE A 475 14.17 12.42 -3.91
C ILE A 475 13.67 13.82 -4.26
N LYS A 476 12.89 14.46 -3.36
CA LYS A 476 12.46 15.86 -3.52
C LYS A 476 13.54 16.80 -2.98
N LYS A 477 14.06 17.71 -3.82
CA LYS A 477 14.99 18.77 -3.39
C LYS A 477 14.21 20.05 -3.08
N LYS A 478 14.11 20.41 -1.80
CA LYS A 478 13.61 21.73 -1.37
C LYS A 478 14.37 22.84 -2.09
N HIS A 479 13.69 23.69 -2.85
CA HIS A 479 14.32 24.90 -3.37
C HIS A 479 14.78 25.79 -2.21
N LYS A 480 16.10 26.05 -2.13
CA LYS A 480 16.61 27.23 -1.42
C LYS A 480 15.90 28.44 -2.02
N HIS A 481 15.08 29.12 -1.23
CA HIS A 481 14.54 30.41 -1.62
C HIS A 481 15.72 31.33 -1.89
N ALA A 482 16.04 31.55 -3.17
CA ALA A 482 16.89 32.64 -3.58
C ALA A 482 16.15 33.92 -3.21
N GLY A 483 16.60 34.57 -2.14
CA GLY A 483 16.16 35.91 -1.81
C GLY A 483 16.55 36.84 -2.95
N VAL A 484 15.61 37.11 -3.86
CA VAL A 484 15.71 38.21 -4.81
C VAL A 484 14.34 38.84 -4.92
N ASN A 485 14.28 40.10 -4.50
CA ASN A 485 13.13 40.98 -4.57
C ASN A 485 12.59 41.06 -6.01
N SER A 486 11.38 40.57 -6.24
CA SER A 486 10.56 41.01 -7.38
C SER A 486 9.10 41.07 -6.95
N ASN A 487 8.64 42.30 -6.69
CA ASN A 487 7.24 42.65 -6.44
C ASN A 487 6.39 42.48 -7.71
N VAL A 488 6.04 41.24 -8.05
CA VAL A 488 4.93 40.97 -8.98
C VAL A 488 4.05 39.92 -8.31
N ASN A 489 2.95 40.39 -7.72
CA ASN A 489 1.87 39.53 -7.22
C ASN A 489 1.15 38.89 -8.41
N VAL A 490 1.67 37.76 -8.88
CA VAL A 490 0.88 36.81 -9.69
C VAL A 490 0.09 35.95 -8.70
N PRO A 491 -1.25 35.86 -8.81
CA PRO A 491 -2.03 34.94 -8.00
C PRO A 491 -1.54 33.52 -8.26
N LYS A 492 -1.13 32.80 -7.21
CA LYS A 492 -0.90 31.35 -7.32
C LYS A 492 -2.22 30.68 -7.72
N PRO A 493 -2.24 29.76 -8.71
CA PRO A 493 -3.44 28.98 -8.98
C PRO A 493 -3.80 28.18 -7.72
N GLU A 494 -5.08 28.22 -7.35
CA GLU A 494 -5.65 27.45 -6.23
C GLU A 494 -5.72 25.94 -6.59
N THR A 495 -4.57 25.32 -6.83
CA THR A 495 -4.44 23.87 -6.81
C THR A 495 -4.34 23.43 -5.35
N LEU A 496 -5.43 22.88 -4.86
CA LEU A 496 -5.48 22.18 -3.60
C LEU A 496 -4.46 21.05 -3.60
N GLU A 497 -3.41 21.17 -2.78
CA GLU A 497 -2.37 20.17 -2.54
C GLU A 497 -2.96 18.97 -1.77
N THR A 498 -3.91 18.25 -2.37
CA THR A 498 -4.68 17.20 -1.69
C THR A 498 -3.97 15.85 -1.74
N ILE A 499 -3.04 15.65 -2.66
CA ILE A 499 -2.11 14.51 -2.65
C ILE A 499 -0.69 15.05 -2.73
N GLN A 500 -0.26 15.75 -1.68
CA GLN A 500 1.06 16.36 -1.47
C GLN A 500 1.84 16.63 -2.79
N GLU A 501 1.31 17.57 -3.56
CA GLU A 501 1.77 17.97 -4.90
C GLU A 501 2.97 18.92 -4.84
N GLU A 502 4.04 18.52 -4.15
CA GLU A 502 5.33 19.18 -4.39
C GLU A 502 5.99 18.49 -5.59
N THR A 503 5.65 18.97 -6.79
CA THR A 503 6.40 18.71 -8.03
C THR A 503 7.65 19.59 -7.99
N GLU A 504 8.71 19.10 -7.32
CA GLU A 504 10.03 19.72 -7.38
C GLU A 504 10.92 18.91 -8.34
N LEU A 505 11.69 19.65 -9.15
CA LEU A 505 12.57 19.16 -10.21
C LEU A 505 13.43 17.96 -9.74
N THR A 506 13.27 16.84 -10.45
CA THR A 506 14.10 15.66 -10.29
C THR A 506 15.32 15.76 -11.21
N GLU A 507 16.50 15.93 -10.62
CA GLU A 507 17.74 15.52 -11.29
C GLU A 507 18.00 14.06 -10.93
N VAL A 508 18.22 13.23 -11.95
CA VAL A 508 18.61 11.82 -11.83
C VAL A 508 20.00 11.76 -11.19
N VAL A 509 20.06 11.70 -9.86
CA VAL A 509 21.29 11.37 -9.14
C VAL A 509 21.26 9.88 -8.81
N ASN A 510 21.72 9.07 -9.78
CA ASN A 510 21.95 7.63 -9.64
C ASN A 510 23.19 7.31 -8.79
N GLN A 511 23.27 7.83 -7.56
CA GLN A 511 24.28 7.40 -6.60
C GLN A 511 23.64 7.02 -5.26
N PRO A 512 23.94 5.82 -4.72
CA PRO A 512 23.56 5.49 -3.35
C PRO A 512 24.34 6.43 -2.42
N CYS A 513 23.69 7.50 -1.98
CA CYS A 513 24.31 8.57 -1.21
C CYS A 513 24.72 8.04 0.17
N SER A 514 26.03 7.90 0.39
CA SER A 514 26.67 7.13 1.46
C SER A 514 26.86 7.88 2.79
N THR A 515 26.07 8.92 3.08
CA THR A 515 26.21 9.68 4.33
C THR A 515 24.95 9.58 5.18
N LEU A 516 25.14 9.23 6.46
CA LEU A 516 24.08 9.16 7.49
C LEU A 516 23.18 10.41 7.45
N VAL A 517 23.76 11.60 7.26
CA VAL A 517 23.01 12.86 7.19
C VAL A 517 22.03 12.90 6.03
N VAL A 518 22.40 12.39 4.85
CA VAL A 518 21.52 12.34 3.67
C VAL A 518 20.47 11.26 3.83
N GLU A 519 20.81 10.09 4.38
CA GLU A 519 19.84 9.03 4.68
C GLU A 519 18.76 9.52 5.65
N TRP A 520 19.16 10.21 6.72
CA TRP A 520 18.25 10.75 7.73
C TRP A 520 17.43 11.92 7.22
N ALA A 521 18.02 12.82 6.43
CA ALA A 521 17.32 13.99 5.89
C ALA A 521 16.26 13.65 4.83
N HIS A 522 16.38 12.49 4.16
CA HIS A 522 15.49 12.08 3.06
C HIS A 522 14.69 10.80 3.38
N GLN A 523 14.55 10.43 4.65
CA GLN A 523 13.65 9.32 5.03
C GLN A 523 12.22 9.66 4.60
N ARG A 524 11.70 8.86 3.66
CA ARG A 524 10.30 8.98 3.22
C ARG A 524 9.38 8.25 4.18
N SER A 525 8.21 8.83 4.38
CA SER A 525 7.11 8.12 5.02
C SER A 525 6.70 6.91 4.17
N PRO A 526 6.16 5.85 4.80
CA PRO A 526 5.47 4.78 4.08
C PRO A 526 4.42 5.33 3.11
N LEU A 527 4.10 4.55 2.07
CA LEU A 527 3.09 4.95 1.09
C LEU A 527 1.72 5.12 1.78
N PRO A 528 1.03 6.25 1.58
CA PRO A 528 -0.32 6.42 2.12
C PRO A 528 -1.29 5.49 1.41
N MET A 529 -2.34 4.98 2.08
CA MET A 529 -3.31 4.05 1.48
C MET A 529 -3.91 4.51 0.14
N HIS A 530 -4.01 5.82 -0.09
CA HIS A 530 -4.55 6.43 -1.29
C HIS A 530 -3.52 6.66 -2.42
N TRP A 531 -2.27 6.18 -2.30
CA TRP A 531 -1.19 6.45 -3.26
C TRP A 531 -1.56 6.04 -4.70
N ILE A 532 -2.32 4.95 -4.85
CA ILE A 532 -2.79 4.40 -6.13
C ILE A 532 -3.63 5.43 -6.91
N LEU A 533 -4.38 6.29 -6.21
CA LEU A 533 -5.25 7.28 -6.84
C LEU A 533 -4.48 8.40 -7.55
N SER A 534 -3.18 8.54 -7.28
CA SER A 534 -2.36 9.60 -7.87
C SER A 534 -2.20 9.51 -9.38
N ALA A 535 -2.34 8.32 -9.99
CA ALA A 535 -2.33 8.18 -11.45
C ALA A 535 -3.59 8.78 -12.09
N VAL A 536 -4.75 8.61 -11.44
CA VAL A 536 -6.04 9.18 -11.87
C VAL A 536 -6.07 10.71 -11.73
N CYS A 537 -5.32 11.24 -10.77
CA CYS A 537 -5.26 12.67 -10.43
C CYS A 537 -4.08 13.40 -11.10
N SER A 538 -3.55 12.91 -12.24
CA SER A 538 -2.38 13.53 -12.87
C SER A 538 -2.76 14.91 -13.41
N THR A 539 -2.38 15.96 -12.69
CA THR A 539 -2.68 17.35 -13.01
C THR A 539 -1.74 17.89 -14.09
N ASP A 540 -2.24 18.82 -14.88
CA ASP A 540 -1.41 19.59 -15.79
C ASP A 540 -0.43 20.45 -15.00
N ASP A 541 0.85 20.31 -15.34
CA ASP A 541 1.92 21.13 -14.80
C ASP A 541 1.62 22.60 -15.14
N PRO A 542 1.40 23.50 -14.16
CA PRO A 542 1.02 24.90 -14.42
C PRO A 542 2.13 25.70 -15.12
N LYS A 543 3.32 25.11 -15.29
CA LYS A 543 4.43 25.64 -16.11
C LYS A 543 4.67 24.69 -17.27
N GLY A 544 3.96 24.89 -18.38
CA GLY A 544 4.13 24.15 -19.64
C GLY A 544 5.54 24.20 -20.21
N THR A 545 6.47 23.45 -19.60
CA THR A 545 7.89 23.40 -19.98
C THR A 545 8.21 22.17 -20.83
N LEU A 546 7.22 21.30 -21.05
CA LEU A 546 7.28 20.18 -21.96
C LEU A 546 6.03 20.22 -22.83
N SER A 547 6.11 20.74 -24.05
CA SER A 547 5.01 20.69 -25.03
C SER A 547 4.63 19.26 -25.47
N ALA A 548 5.20 18.23 -24.82
CA ALA A 548 4.88 16.81 -24.95
C ALA A 548 4.12 16.25 -23.71
N SER A 549 3.82 17.06 -22.68
CA SER A 549 3.28 16.59 -21.39
C SER A 549 1.77 16.35 -21.37
N ALA A 550 0.98 17.02 -22.21
CA ALA A 550 -0.49 16.89 -22.19
C ALA A 550 -0.94 15.47 -22.57
N ASN A 551 -0.41 14.92 -23.68
CA ASN A 551 -0.71 13.54 -24.08
C ASN A 551 -0.22 12.51 -23.04
N TYR A 552 0.95 12.74 -22.45
CA TYR A 552 1.49 11.87 -21.40
C TYR A 552 0.60 11.85 -20.16
N ASN A 553 0.14 12.99 -19.67
CA ASN A 553 -0.75 13.07 -18.50
C ASN A 553 -2.12 12.41 -18.75
N ILE A 554 -2.65 12.55 -19.96
CA ILE A 554 -3.87 11.86 -20.40
C ILE A 554 -3.63 10.34 -20.41
N ASP A 555 -2.49 9.88 -20.96
CA ASP A 555 -2.12 8.47 -20.95
C ASP A 555 -1.95 7.91 -19.53
N VAL A 556 -1.34 8.67 -18.61
CA VAL A 556 -1.23 8.29 -17.19
C VAL A 556 -2.61 8.15 -16.56
N SER A 557 -3.49 9.11 -16.80
CA SER A 557 -4.84 9.12 -16.22
C SER A 557 -5.68 7.96 -16.77
N ARG A 558 -5.60 7.70 -18.07
CA ARG A 558 -6.26 6.56 -18.73
C ARG A 558 -5.77 5.22 -18.19
N ALA A 559 -4.45 5.04 -18.12
CA ALA A 559 -3.86 3.85 -17.51
C ALA A 559 -4.26 3.70 -16.04
N GLY A 560 -4.30 4.81 -15.30
CA GLY A 560 -4.68 4.87 -13.89
C GLY A 560 -6.14 4.49 -13.65
N LEU A 561 -7.07 4.89 -14.52
CA LEU A 561 -8.48 4.54 -14.47
C LEU A 561 -8.70 3.04 -14.68
N ILE A 562 -8.05 2.46 -15.69
CA ILE A 562 -8.10 1.01 -15.96
C ILE A 562 -7.51 0.24 -14.79
N PHE A 563 -6.35 0.67 -14.29
CA PHE A 563 -5.71 0.06 -13.13
C PHE A 563 -6.63 0.11 -11.90
N LEU A 564 -7.22 1.27 -11.59
CA LEU A 564 -8.14 1.42 -10.47
C LEU A 564 -9.37 0.52 -10.60
N LEU A 565 -10.02 0.49 -11.77
CA LEU A 565 -11.18 -0.38 -11.99
C LEU A 565 -10.82 -1.87 -11.85
N GLY A 566 -9.67 -2.27 -12.39
CA GLY A 566 -9.17 -3.64 -12.24
C GLY A 566 -8.93 -4.04 -10.80
N LEU A 567 -8.43 -3.11 -9.97
CA LEU A 567 -8.25 -3.35 -8.55
C LEU A 567 -9.58 -3.43 -7.79
N GLU A 568 -10.58 -2.61 -8.13
CA GLU A 568 -11.92 -2.72 -7.54
C GLU A 568 -12.66 -4.00 -7.95
N ALA A 569 -12.31 -4.57 -9.11
CA ALA A 569 -12.84 -5.87 -9.56
C ALA A 569 -12.27 -7.05 -8.75
N ILE A 570 -11.12 -6.88 -8.10
CA ILE A 570 -10.51 -7.89 -7.23
C ILE A 570 -11.05 -7.76 -5.80
N SER A 571 -11.80 -8.77 -5.35
CA SER A 571 -12.47 -8.80 -4.04
C SER A 571 -11.53 -8.70 -2.82
N ALA A 572 -10.22 -8.88 -2.97
CA ALA A 572 -9.24 -8.94 -1.88
C ALA A 572 -8.19 -7.81 -1.90
N ALA A 573 -8.33 -6.81 -2.79
CA ALA A 573 -7.29 -5.79 -2.94
C ALA A 573 -7.31 -4.79 -1.76
N PRO A 574 -6.14 -4.44 -1.18
CA PRO A 574 -6.05 -3.44 -0.10
C PRO A 574 -6.67 -2.08 -0.44
N CYS A 575 -6.76 -1.75 -1.74
CA CYS A 575 -7.42 -0.53 -2.23
C CYS A 575 -8.92 -0.44 -1.86
N LEU A 576 -9.58 -1.55 -1.54
CA LEU A 576 -10.94 -1.58 -1.01
C LEU A 576 -11.07 -0.81 0.31
N HIS A 577 -9.98 -0.71 1.07
CA HIS A 577 -9.95 0.01 2.34
C HIS A 577 -9.62 1.51 2.21
N THR A 578 -9.29 1.98 1.01
CA THR A 578 -9.17 3.43 0.78
C THR A 578 -10.52 4.08 1.05
N PRO A 579 -10.60 5.11 1.93
CA PRO A 579 -11.88 5.73 2.25
C PRO A 579 -12.58 6.25 1.01
N LEU A 580 -13.89 6.03 0.92
CA LEU A 580 -14.71 6.42 -0.23
C LEU A 580 -14.54 7.91 -0.61
N VAL A 581 -14.30 8.78 0.39
CA VAL A 581 -14.09 10.21 0.19
C VAL A 581 -12.87 10.51 -0.71
N TRP A 582 -11.79 9.73 -0.59
CA TRP A 582 -10.58 9.87 -1.43
C TRP A 582 -10.85 9.39 -2.85
N LYS A 583 -11.60 8.29 -3.01
CA LYS A 583 -11.98 7.76 -4.32
C LYS A 583 -12.86 8.75 -5.08
N MET A 584 -13.87 9.32 -4.41
CA MET A 584 -14.71 10.37 -5.00
C MET A 584 -13.92 11.63 -5.34
N HIS A 585 -13.02 12.06 -4.45
CA HIS A 585 -12.16 13.21 -4.72
C HIS A 585 -11.27 12.99 -5.95
N ALA A 586 -10.68 11.80 -6.09
CA ALA A 586 -9.81 11.48 -7.22
C ALA A 586 -10.55 11.55 -8.57
N LEU A 587 -11.78 11.04 -8.65
CA LEU A 587 -12.62 11.19 -9.83
C LEU A 587 -12.93 12.66 -10.14
N SER A 588 -13.24 13.46 -9.11
CA SER A 588 -13.51 14.89 -9.28
C SER A 588 -12.27 15.67 -9.74
N VAL A 589 -11.08 15.35 -9.23
CA VAL A 589 -9.83 15.98 -9.68
C VAL A 589 -9.56 15.65 -11.15
N SER A 590 -9.70 14.38 -11.53
CA SER A 590 -9.49 13.91 -12.90
C SER A 590 -10.38 14.62 -13.92
N ILE A 591 -11.69 14.72 -13.62
CA ILE A 591 -12.66 15.40 -14.49
C ILE A 591 -12.39 16.91 -14.54
N ARG A 592 -11.97 17.53 -13.43
CA ARG A 592 -11.62 18.95 -13.40
C ARG A 592 -10.39 19.28 -14.23
N SER A 593 -9.39 18.40 -14.25
CA SER A 593 -8.12 18.64 -14.95
C SER A 593 -8.18 18.29 -16.42
N SER A 594 -8.93 17.26 -16.83
CA SER A 594 -8.97 16.82 -18.23
C SER A 594 -10.38 16.40 -18.66
N MET A 595 -11.04 17.30 -19.40
CA MET A 595 -12.31 16.97 -20.06
C MET A 595 -12.15 16.04 -21.25
N ASP A 596 -10.94 15.96 -21.81
CA ASP A 596 -10.64 15.08 -22.94
C ASP A 596 -10.84 13.60 -22.56
N LEU A 597 -10.65 13.24 -21.29
CA LEU A 597 -10.96 11.90 -20.78
C LEU A 597 -12.45 11.54 -20.87
N LEU A 598 -13.36 12.53 -20.74
CA LEU A 598 -14.80 12.28 -20.88
C LEU A 598 -15.27 12.28 -22.34
N GLN A 599 -14.46 12.78 -23.27
CA GLN A 599 -14.74 12.69 -24.71
C GLN A 599 -14.41 11.29 -25.27
N GLU A 600 -13.47 10.56 -24.66
CA GLU A 600 -13.17 9.18 -25.02
C GLU A 600 -14.20 8.22 -24.42
N ASP A 601 -14.93 7.50 -25.29
CA ASP A 601 -15.99 6.56 -24.88
C ASP A 601 -15.51 5.54 -23.84
N ARG A 602 -14.30 4.98 -24.01
CA ARG A 602 -13.74 3.97 -23.10
C ARG A 602 -13.52 4.52 -21.69
N SER A 603 -12.93 5.70 -21.58
CA SER A 603 -12.67 6.36 -20.31
C SER A 603 -13.98 6.74 -19.63
N LYS A 604 -14.97 7.20 -20.40
CA LYS A 604 -16.34 7.48 -19.93
C LYS A 604 -17.06 6.25 -19.37
N ASP A 605 -16.93 5.08 -20.02
CA ASP A 605 -17.46 3.81 -19.52
C ASP A 605 -16.84 3.42 -18.18
N ILE A 606 -15.53 3.63 -18.01
CA ILE A 606 -14.82 3.36 -16.75
C ILE A 606 -15.30 4.31 -15.64
N PHE A 607 -15.44 5.61 -15.92
CA PHE A 607 -16.00 6.57 -14.96
C PHE A 607 -17.40 6.14 -14.52
N HIS A 608 -18.27 5.77 -15.45
CA HIS A 608 -19.60 5.29 -15.14
C HIS A 608 -19.56 4.07 -14.20
N ALA A 609 -18.73 3.07 -14.53
CA ALA A 609 -18.60 1.86 -13.71
C ALA A 609 -18.06 2.13 -12.30
N LEU A 610 -17.06 3.01 -12.17
CA LEU A 610 -16.51 3.43 -10.88
C LEU A 610 -17.55 4.22 -10.06
N GLN A 611 -18.30 5.12 -10.69
CA GLN A 611 -19.40 5.86 -10.05
C GLN A 611 -20.49 4.90 -9.53
N GLU A 612 -20.91 3.90 -10.30
CA GLU A 612 -21.86 2.88 -9.86
C GLU A 612 -21.33 2.07 -8.66
N LEU A 613 -20.07 1.63 -8.74
CA LEU A 613 -19.40 0.89 -7.67
C LEU A 613 -19.37 1.67 -6.36
N TYR A 614 -19.01 2.95 -6.46
CA TYR A 614 -18.90 3.84 -5.31
C TYR A 614 -20.27 4.24 -4.76
N GLY A 615 -21.28 4.39 -5.61
CA GLY A 615 -22.68 4.54 -5.22
C GLY A 615 -23.20 3.33 -4.44
N GLN A 616 -22.94 2.11 -4.92
CA GLN A 616 -23.33 0.87 -4.21
C GLN A 616 -22.62 0.73 -2.86
N HIS A 617 -21.35 1.15 -2.76
CA HIS A 617 -20.63 1.18 -1.49
C HIS A 617 -21.26 2.21 -0.53
N MET A 618 -21.58 3.40 -1.02
CA MET A 618 -22.26 4.43 -0.26
C MET A 618 -23.61 3.94 0.29
N ASN A 619 -24.41 3.27 -0.54
CA ASN A 619 -25.71 2.73 -0.15
C ASN A 619 -25.58 1.69 0.98
N ARG A 620 -24.63 0.76 0.87
CA ARG A 620 -24.34 -0.23 1.93
C ARG A 620 -23.95 0.44 3.26
N LEU A 621 -23.18 1.53 3.21
CA LEU A 621 -22.83 2.31 4.40
C LEU A 621 -24.07 3.01 5.00
N CYS A 622 -24.91 3.62 4.17
CA CYS A 622 -26.19 4.21 4.58
C CYS A 622 -27.12 3.19 5.25
N GLU A 623 -27.27 2.00 4.65
CA GLU A 623 -28.10 0.92 5.23
C GLU A 623 -27.58 0.45 6.58
N LYS A 624 -26.26 0.22 6.70
CA LYS A 624 -25.63 -0.21 7.95
C LYS A 624 -25.87 0.82 9.06
N TYR A 625 -25.75 2.11 8.71
CA TYR A 625 -26.06 3.20 9.62
C TYR A 625 -27.53 3.20 10.05
N ASN A 626 -28.46 3.11 9.10
CA ASN A 626 -29.90 3.11 9.39
C ASN A 626 -30.32 1.92 10.27
N ARG A 627 -29.78 0.71 10.03
CA ARG A 627 -30.01 -0.46 10.89
C ARG A 627 -29.48 -0.25 12.31
N SER A 628 -28.31 0.37 12.45
CA SER A 628 -27.72 0.65 13.78
C SER A 628 -28.56 1.64 14.60
N GLN A 629 -29.18 2.64 13.96
CA GLN A 629 -30.10 3.55 14.64
C GLN A 629 -31.40 2.87 15.08
N TYR A 630 -31.94 1.95 14.26
CA TYR A 630 -33.14 1.20 14.61
C TYR A 630 -32.90 0.34 15.87
N ILE A 631 -31.75 -0.34 15.93
CA ILE A 631 -31.35 -1.15 17.10
C ILE A 631 -31.15 -0.27 18.35
N LYS A 632 -30.62 0.96 18.20
CA LYS A 632 -30.48 1.91 19.32
C LYS A 632 -31.82 2.45 19.83
N LYS A 633 -32.84 2.56 18.97
CA LYS A 633 -34.21 2.91 19.40
C LYS A 633 -34.88 1.79 20.20
N ASP A 634 -34.57 0.52 19.91
CA ASP A 634 -35.10 -0.63 20.64
C ASP A 634 -34.33 -0.97 21.93
N LYS A 635 -33.03 -0.65 22.01
CA LYS A 635 -32.17 -0.94 23.17
C LYS A 635 -31.96 0.26 24.09
N CYS A 636 -33.03 0.91 24.52
CA CYS A 636 -33.02 1.78 25.69
C CYS A 636 -33.00 0.97 27.02
N VAL A 637 -32.30 -0.18 27.07
CA VAL A 637 -31.89 -0.90 28.29
C VAL A 637 -30.67 -1.78 27.93
N GLY A 638 -29.45 -1.36 28.26
CA GLY A 638 -28.26 -2.23 28.21
C GLY A 638 -27.02 -1.59 27.59
N THR A 639 -26.00 -1.43 28.43
CA THR A 639 -24.65 -0.91 28.16
C THR A 639 -23.98 -1.48 26.90
N ALA A 640 -23.70 -0.61 25.92
CA ALA A 640 -22.82 -0.89 24.80
C ALA A 640 -21.36 -0.50 25.16
N THR A 641 -20.40 -1.27 24.64
CA THR A 641 -18.95 -1.10 24.85
C THR A 641 -18.38 0.09 24.05
N LEU A 642 -17.50 0.86 24.70
CA LEU A 642 -16.89 2.13 24.24
C LEU A 642 -16.19 2.11 22.87
N ASP A 643 -15.73 0.96 22.37
CA ASP A 643 -14.96 0.89 21.11
C ASP A 643 -15.84 0.91 19.84
N GLU A 644 -17.10 0.48 19.93
CA GLU A 644 -18.07 0.60 18.81
C GLU A 644 -18.71 2.00 18.73
N GLU A 645 -18.63 2.79 19.81
CA GLU A 645 -19.24 4.12 19.89
C GLU A 645 -18.48 5.19 19.11
N LYS A 646 -17.16 5.05 18.92
CA LYS A 646 -16.34 6.05 18.21
C LYS A 646 -16.40 5.95 16.69
N GLN A 647 -16.75 4.80 16.11
CA GLN A 647 -16.78 4.61 14.65
C GLN A 647 -18.14 4.93 14.01
N ILE A 648 -19.22 5.00 14.80
CA ILE A 648 -20.62 5.06 14.32
C ILE A 648 -21.28 6.43 14.59
N SER A 649 -20.56 7.37 15.21
CA SER A 649 -21.13 8.64 15.72
C SER A 649 -21.29 9.76 14.69
N SER A 650 -20.89 9.59 13.42
CA SER A 650 -20.99 10.66 12.42
C SER A 650 -22.08 10.42 11.37
N LEU A 651 -23.06 11.34 11.30
CA LEU A 651 -24.04 11.43 10.21
C LEU A 651 -23.37 11.52 8.82
N ASP A 652 -22.17 12.11 8.78
CA ASP A 652 -21.34 12.40 7.60
C ASP A 652 -20.13 11.48 7.54
N PHE A 653 -20.10 10.55 6.58
CA PHE A 653 -18.91 9.73 6.31
C PHE A 653 -18.08 10.24 5.11
N LEU A 654 -18.64 11.11 4.26
CA LEU A 654 -17.95 11.84 3.19
C LEU A 654 -17.47 13.21 3.68
N ARG A 655 -16.55 13.19 4.64
CA ARG A 655 -15.97 14.39 5.25
C ARG A 655 -14.79 14.92 4.45
N PHE A 656 -15.07 15.69 3.40
CA PHE A 656 -14.04 16.21 2.51
C PHE A 656 -13.17 17.27 3.18
N GLN A 657 -13.73 18.17 4.00
CA GLN A 657 -12.95 19.18 4.71
C GLN A 657 -12.01 18.56 5.75
N GLU A 658 -12.51 17.59 6.51
CA GLU A 658 -11.70 16.91 7.53
C GLU A 658 -10.65 15.95 6.93
N LYS A 659 -11.03 15.13 5.94
CA LYS A 659 -10.17 14.03 5.44
C LYS A 659 -9.30 14.40 4.25
N ILE A 660 -9.69 15.40 3.46
CA ILE A 660 -8.95 15.83 2.26
C ILE A 660 -8.21 17.14 2.53
N HIS A 661 -8.93 18.26 2.71
CA HIS A 661 -8.31 19.55 2.99
C HIS A 661 -9.32 20.57 3.56
N GLY A 662 -8.91 21.40 4.54
CA GLY A 662 -9.81 22.35 5.20
C GLY A 662 -10.46 23.39 4.25
N SER A 663 -9.83 23.72 3.13
CA SER A 663 -10.38 24.64 2.11
C SER A 663 -11.14 23.94 0.97
N TYR A 664 -11.64 22.73 1.17
CA TYR A 664 -12.29 21.95 0.12
C TYR A 664 -13.49 22.63 -0.55
N THR A 665 -14.13 23.62 0.08
CA THR A 665 -15.22 24.39 -0.54
C THR A 665 -14.76 25.13 -1.79
N THR A 666 -13.55 25.70 -1.78
CA THR A 666 -12.95 26.38 -2.96
C THR A 666 -12.72 25.41 -4.13
N PHE A 667 -12.38 24.14 -3.82
CA PHE A 667 -12.30 23.08 -4.84
C PHE A 667 -13.62 22.93 -5.59
N VAL A 668 -14.70 22.85 -4.81
CA VAL A 668 -16.02 22.49 -5.32
C VAL A 668 -16.57 23.64 -6.13
N GLU A 669 -16.32 24.88 -5.71
CA GLU A 669 -16.61 26.08 -6.50
C GLU A 669 -15.87 26.03 -7.85
N SER A 670 -14.55 25.78 -7.85
CA SER A 670 -13.76 25.63 -9.08
C SER A 670 -14.23 24.48 -9.97
N LEU A 671 -14.63 23.35 -9.39
CA LEU A 671 -15.17 22.21 -10.12
C LEU A 671 -16.51 22.54 -10.80
N VAL A 672 -17.38 23.26 -10.11
CA VAL A 672 -18.67 23.71 -10.66
C VAL A 672 -18.47 24.75 -11.75
N GLU A 673 -17.51 25.66 -11.61
CA GLU A 673 -17.13 26.61 -12.66
C GLU A 673 -16.66 25.88 -13.92
N GLN A 674 -15.81 24.85 -13.77
CA GLN A 674 -15.43 23.98 -14.90
C GLN A 674 -16.64 23.25 -15.49
N PHE A 675 -17.52 22.68 -14.66
CA PHE A 675 -18.74 22.04 -15.12
C PHE A 675 -19.61 22.98 -15.98
N ALA A 676 -19.73 24.24 -15.56
CA ALA A 676 -20.48 25.26 -16.29
C ALA A 676 -19.78 25.70 -17.58
N ALA A 677 -18.44 25.75 -17.58
CA ALA A 677 -17.65 26.22 -18.72
C ALA A 677 -17.53 25.18 -19.84
N VAL A 678 -17.32 23.91 -19.50
CA VAL A 678 -16.86 22.90 -20.48
C VAL A 678 -17.65 21.59 -20.53
N SER A 679 -18.62 21.34 -19.63
CA SER A 679 -19.31 20.03 -19.62
C SER A 679 -20.32 19.81 -20.75
N TYR A 680 -20.85 20.88 -21.34
CA TYR A 680 -21.97 20.82 -22.31
C TYR A 680 -23.16 19.95 -21.84
N GLY A 681 -23.35 19.78 -20.52
CA GLY A 681 -24.39 18.93 -19.95
C GLY A 681 -24.05 17.43 -19.93
N ASP A 682 -22.77 17.06 -19.96
CA ASP A 682 -22.35 15.67 -19.83
C ASP A 682 -22.88 15.02 -18.54
N ALA A 683 -23.53 13.87 -18.69
CA ALA A 683 -24.18 13.20 -17.58
C ALA A 683 -23.18 12.69 -16.54
N ILE A 684 -22.01 12.18 -16.93
CA ILE A 684 -21.01 11.63 -15.99
C ILE A 684 -20.39 12.74 -15.14
N PHE A 685 -20.10 13.89 -15.76
CA PHE A 685 -19.68 15.06 -15.01
C PHE A 685 -20.80 15.56 -14.09
N GLY A 686 -22.03 15.67 -14.60
CA GLY A 686 -23.20 16.06 -13.80
C GLY A 686 -23.41 15.17 -12.57
N ARG A 687 -23.24 13.84 -12.73
CA ARG A 687 -23.26 12.86 -11.63
C ARG A 687 -22.16 13.11 -10.59
N GLN A 688 -20.95 13.45 -11.04
CA GLN A 688 -19.83 13.75 -10.15
C GLN A 688 -20.06 15.05 -9.37
N VAL A 689 -20.67 16.06 -9.97
CA VAL A 689 -21.01 17.31 -9.25
C VAL A 689 -22.17 17.09 -8.28
N ALA A 690 -23.16 16.29 -8.68
CA ALA A 690 -24.32 15.93 -7.86
C ALA A 690 -23.96 15.30 -6.50
N ILE A 691 -22.88 14.51 -6.42
CA ILE A 691 -22.49 13.83 -5.17
C ILE A 691 -22.26 14.80 -4.01
N TYR A 692 -21.83 16.04 -4.31
CA TYR A 692 -21.61 17.07 -3.30
C TYR A 692 -22.91 17.64 -2.72
N LEU A 693 -24.08 17.24 -3.22
CA LEU A 693 -25.38 17.59 -2.65
C LEU A 693 -25.98 16.43 -1.81
N HIS A 694 -25.33 15.27 -1.77
CA HIS A 694 -25.78 14.09 -1.02
C HIS A 694 -25.79 14.34 0.49
N ARG A 695 -26.76 13.80 1.26
CA ARG A 695 -26.93 14.09 2.71
C ARG A 695 -25.84 13.57 3.64
N ARG A 696 -24.85 12.88 3.09
CA ARG A 696 -23.71 12.32 3.85
C ARG A 696 -22.43 13.16 3.69
N VAL A 697 -22.53 14.29 2.99
CA VAL A 697 -21.48 15.29 2.78
C VAL A 697 -21.67 16.44 3.78
N GLU A 698 -20.56 16.98 4.28
CA GLU A 698 -20.55 18.09 5.24
C GLU A 698 -21.39 19.29 4.77
N PRO A 699 -22.26 19.89 5.62
CA PRO A 699 -23.15 21.00 5.22
C PRO A 699 -22.44 22.18 4.56
N THR A 700 -21.23 22.52 5.01
CA THR A 700 -20.40 23.58 4.43
C THR A 700 -20.07 23.34 2.95
N VAL A 701 -19.73 22.10 2.60
CA VAL A 701 -19.43 21.68 1.22
C VAL A 701 -20.70 21.68 0.37
N ARG A 702 -21.82 21.17 0.90
CA ARG A 702 -23.11 21.14 0.21
C ARG A 702 -23.63 22.55 -0.10
N LEU A 703 -23.48 23.47 0.85
CA LEU A 703 -23.83 24.88 0.68
C LEU A 703 -22.98 25.54 -0.40
N ALA A 704 -21.66 25.32 -0.41
CA ALA A 704 -20.76 25.86 -1.42
C ALA A 704 -21.12 25.33 -2.81
N ALA A 705 -21.34 24.01 -2.95
CA ALA A 705 -21.77 23.39 -4.19
C ALA A 705 -23.07 24.02 -4.72
N TRP A 706 -24.10 24.10 -3.87
CA TRP A 706 -25.39 24.66 -4.26
C TRP A 706 -25.29 26.13 -4.68
N ASN A 707 -24.55 26.94 -3.92
CA ASN A 707 -24.37 28.36 -4.24
C ASN A 707 -23.60 28.54 -5.55
N ALA A 708 -22.53 27.77 -5.78
CA ALA A 708 -21.78 27.80 -7.04
C ALA A 708 -22.68 27.43 -8.23
N LEU A 709 -23.45 26.35 -8.12
CA LEU A 709 -24.37 25.90 -9.17
C LEU A 709 -25.47 26.92 -9.49
N SER A 710 -26.02 27.55 -8.44
CA SER A 710 -27.06 28.58 -8.55
C SER A 710 -26.51 29.85 -9.19
N ASN A 711 -25.32 30.30 -8.77
CA ASN A 711 -24.66 31.49 -9.30
C ASN A 711 -24.21 31.30 -10.76
N ALA A 712 -23.79 30.08 -11.14
CA ALA A 712 -23.42 29.74 -12.51
C ALA A 712 -24.64 29.41 -13.40
N TYR A 713 -25.87 29.42 -12.86
CA TYR A 713 -27.11 29.11 -13.59
C TYR A 713 -27.16 27.70 -14.24
N VAL A 714 -26.46 26.72 -13.65
CA VAL A 714 -26.33 25.35 -14.19
C VAL A 714 -27.06 24.28 -13.39
N LEU A 715 -27.91 24.67 -12.44
CA LEU A 715 -28.79 23.74 -11.71
C LEU A 715 -29.68 22.90 -12.65
N GLU A 716 -29.97 23.40 -13.86
CA GLU A 716 -30.75 22.66 -14.88
C GLU A 716 -29.97 21.57 -15.62
N LEU A 717 -28.64 21.54 -15.52
CA LEU A 717 -27.77 20.58 -16.20
C LEU A 717 -27.47 19.34 -15.35
N LEU A 718 -27.84 19.37 -14.06
CA LEU A 718 -27.66 18.21 -13.19
C LEU A 718 -28.60 17.07 -13.60
N PRO A 719 -28.15 15.81 -13.47
CA PRO A 719 -28.94 14.66 -13.87
C PRO A 719 -30.24 14.52 -13.05
N PRO A 720 -31.22 13.75 -13.56
CA PRO A 720 -32.33 13.26 -12.76
C PRO A 720 -31.87 12.48 -11.53
N LEU A 721 -32.71 12.44 -10.50
CA LEU A 721 -32.33 11.89 -9.20
C LEU A 721 -32.03 10.38 -9.25
N ASP A 722 -32.75 9.63 -10.10
CA ASP A 722 -32.55 8.20 -10.36
C ASP A 722 -31.23 7.88 -11.06
N LYS A 723 -30.65 8.88 -11.74
CA LYS A 723 -29.35 8.76 -12.43
C LYS A 723 -28.19 9.28 -11.59
N CYS A 724 -28.42 9.74 -10.36
CA CYS A 724 -27.34 10.20 -9.50
C CYS A 724 -26.47 9.03 -9.01
N ILE A 725 -25.37 9.35 -8.33
CA ILE A 725 -24.50 8.32 -7.74
C ILE A 725 -25.13 7.83 -6.44
N GLY A 726 -25.41 6.53 -6.33
CA GLY A 726 -26.07 5.95 -5.16
C GLY A 726 -27.60 6.06 -5.20
N ASP A 727 -28.25 5.67 -4.12
CA ASP A 727 -29.71 5.64 -4.01
C ASP A 727 -30.31 7.04 -3.82
N MET A 728 -31.47 7.29 -4.42
CA MET A 728 -32.22 8.54 -4.33
C MET A 728 -32.48 8.94 -2.87
N GLN A 729 -32.71 7.95 -2.00
CA GLN A 729 -32.98 8.19 -0.60
C GLN A 729 -31.80 8.85 0.13
N GLY A 730 -30.57 8.63 -0.31
CA GLY A 730 -29.38 9.25 0.28
C GLY A 730 -29.27 10.76 0.02
N TYR A 731 -29.99 11.28 -0.98
CA TYR A 731 -30.09 12.71 -1.28
C TYR A 731 -31.29 13.37 -0.57
N LEU A 732 -32.34 12.59 -0.32
CA LEU A 732 -33.60 13.08 0.26
C LEU A 732 -33.61 12.97 1.79
N GLU A 733 -33.04 11.91 2.37
CA GLU A 733 -33.07 11.68 3.81
C GLU A 733 -31.68 11.69 4.47
N PRO A 734 -31.57 12.21 5.70
CA PRO A 734 -32.62 12.92 6.44
C PRO A 734 -32.96 14.27 5.80
N VAL A 735 -34.15 14.81 6.06
CA VAL A 735 -34.53 16.19 5.64
C VAL A 735 -33.45 17.22 6.08
N GLU A 736 -33.22 18.23 5.25
CA GLU A 736 -32.29 19.33 5.55
C GLU A 736 -32.70 20.14 6.78
N ASP A 737 -31.73 20.33 7.67
CA ASP A 737 -31.83 21.06 8.92
C ASP A 737 -30.89 22.27 8.99
N ASP A 738 -29.92 22.39 8.07
CA ASP A 738 -29.05 23.57 7.99
C ASP A 738 -29.81 24.79 7.44
N GLU A 739 -29.95 25.81 8.27
CA GLU A 739 -30.68 27.04 7.94
C GLU A 739 -30.14 27.74 6.68
N ARG A 740 -28.82 27.73 6.47
CA ARG A 740 -28.18 28.45 5.35
C ARG A 740 -28.50 27.76 4.03
N ILE A 741 -28.53 26.43 4.02
CA ILE A 741 -28.88 25.65 2.82
C ILE A 741 -30.36 25.85 2.47
N LEU A 742 -31.24 25.81 3.47
CA LEU A 742 -32.68 26.06 3.26
C LEU A 742 -32.95 27.47 2.71
N GLU A 743 -32.25 28.49 3.22
CA GLU A 743 -32.32 29.83 2.67
C GLU A 743 -31.80 29.90 1.22
N SER A 744 -30.72 29.20 0.89
CA SER A 744 -30.20 29.10 -0.47
C SER A 744 -31.15 28.39 -1.45
N TYR A 745 -31.89 27.38 -0.99
CA TYR A 745 -32.95 26.73 -1.77
C TYR A 745 -34.08 27.71 -2.10
N VAL A 746 -34.59 28.45 -1.11
CA VAL A 746 -35.63 29.47 -1.33
C VAL A 746 -35.12 30.63 -2.19
N LYS A 747 -33.86 31.06 -2.01
CA LYS A 747 -33.25 32.07 -2.88
C LYS A 747 -33.24 31.63 -4.34
N SER A 748 -32.87 30.38 -4.61
CA SER A 748 -32.82 29.82 -5.97
C SER A 748 -34.21 29.60 -6.58
N TRP A 749 -35.20 29.30 -5.73
CA TRP A 749 -36.61 29.22 -6.11
C TRP A 749 -37.18 30.58 -6.50
N THR A 750 -36.97 31.59 -5.65
CA THR A 750 -37.56 32.92 -5.84
C THR A 750 -36.90 33.69 -7.00
N SER A 751 -35.60 33.48 -7.24
CA SER A 751 -34.89 34.06 -8.38
C SER A 751 -35.34 33.50 -9.73
N GLY A 752 -35.95 32.31 -9.78
CA GLY A 752 -36.36 31.62 -11.00
C GLY A 752 -35.26 30.73 -11.61
N VAL A 753 -34.12 30.57 -10.93
CA VAL A 753 -33.04 29.67 -11.41
C VAL A 753 -33.51 28.21 -11.46
N LEU A 754 -34.44 27.83 -10.58
CA LEU A 754 -35.03 26.48 -10.56
C LEU A 754 -36.10 26.23 -11.62
N ASP A 755 -36.58 27.25 -12.33
CA ASP A 755 -37.71 27.12 -13.26
C ASP A 755 -37.40 26.14 -14.39
N LYS A 756 -36.21 26.27 -14.97
CA LYS A 756 -35.72 25.35 -16.01
C LYS A 756 -35.32 23.98 -15.46
N ALA A 757 -34.79 23.94 -14.23
CA ALA A 757 -34.44 22.69 -13.56
C ALA A 757 -35.69 21.81 -13.36
N GLY A 758 -36.83 22.41 -13.03
CA GLY A 758 -38.11 21.69 -12.94
C GLY A 758 -38.63 21.18 -14.28
N GLN A 759 -38.41 21.92 -15.37
CA GLN A 759 -38.82 21.50 -16.73
C GLN A 759 -37.96 20.35 -17.29
N ARG A 760 -36.68 20.29 -16.89
CA ARG A 760 -35.71 19.30 -17.37
C ARG A 760 -35.54 18.09 -16.45
N ASP A 761 -36.44 17.93 -15.48
CA ASP A 761 -36.39 16.86 -14.48
C ASP A 761 -35.05 16.74 -13.75
N SER A 762 -34.45 17.90 -13.43
CA SER A 762 -33.17 17.93 -12.75
C SER A 762 -33.33 17.66 -11.26
N MET A 763 -32.39 16.88 -10.67
CA MET A 763 -32.36 16.61 -9.24
C MET A 763 -32.42 17.86 -8.36
N ALA A 764 -31.92 19.01 -8.84
CA ALA A 764 -31.89 20.26 -8.08
C ALA A 764 -33.30 20.71 -7.67
N PHE A 765 -34.27 20.62 -8.58
CA PHE A 765 -35.65 20.98 -8.30
C PHE A 765 -36.29 20.00 -7.31
N THR A 766 -36.06 18.69 -7.51
CA THR A 766 -36.57 17.64 -6.62
C THR A 766 -36.01 17.76 -5.21
N LEU A 767 -34.71 18.02 -5.06
CA LEU A 767 -34.07 18.27 -3.77
C LEU A 767 -34.67 19.47 -3.06
N ALA A 768 -34.71 20.64 -3.72
CA ALA A 768 -35.24 21.85 -3.12
C ALA A 768 -36.71 21.66 -2.70
N LYS A 769 -37.53 21.05 -3.57
CA LYS A 769 -38.93 20.75 -3.29
C LYS A 769 -39.09 19.83 -2.06
N HIS A 770 -38.34 18.73 -2.02
CA HIS A 770 -38.40 17.75 -0.91
C HIS A 770 -37.99 18.38 0.42
N HIS A 771 -36.80 18.99 0.47
CA HIS A 771 -36.24 19.54 1.70
C HIS A 771 -37.04 20.73 2.22
N LEU A 772 -37.50 21.63 1.35
CA LEU A 772 -38.36 22.75 1.75
C LEU A 772 -39.72 22.26 2.25
N SER A 773 -40.34 21.29 1.58
CA SER A 773 -41.60 20.70 2.04
C SER A 773 -41.44 20.03 3.39
N GLY A 774 -40.40 19.19 3.56
CA GLY A 774 -40.10 18.50 4.82
C GLY A 774 -39.87 19.49 5.96
N PHE A 775 -39.03 20.51 5.75
CA PHE A 775 -38.76 21.53 6.75
C PHE A 775 -40.00 22.34 7.13
N VAL A 776 -40.80 22.76 6.14
CA VAL A 776 -41.99 23.60 6.39
C VAL A 776 -43.10 22.81 7.08
N PHE A 777 -43.37 21.57 6.68
CA PHE A 777 -44.56 20.83 7.12
C PHE A 777 -44.30 19.76 8.17
N GLN A 778 -43.08 19.25 8.31
CA GLN A 778 -42.76 18.13 9.20
C GLN A 778 -41.88 18.52 10.40
N CYS A 779 -41.23 19.70 10.39
CA CYS A 779 -40.34 20.11 11.47
C CYS A 779 -41.10 20.57 12.73
N SER A 780 -40.59 20.17 13.91
CA SER A 780 -41.16 20.54 15.23
C SER A 780 -40.79 21.97 15.65
N THR A 781 -41.31 22.45 16.79
CA THR A 781 -41.36 23.87 17.21
C THR A 781 -40.06 24.69 17.18
N SER A 782 -38.88 24.07 17.09
CA SER A 782 -37.59 24.75 16.87
C SER A 782 -37.43 25.16 15.40
N GLY A 783 -37.36 26.47 15.10
CA GLY A 783 -37.22 26.98 13.73
C GLY A 783 -38.46 27.69 13.16
N LYS A 784 -39.49 27.96 13.98
CA LYS A 784 -40.73 28.66 13.58
C LYS A 784 -40.45 30.00 12.87
N THR A 785 -39.46 30.76 13.33
CA THR A 785 -39.06 32.05 12.73
C THR A 785 -38.54 31.88 11.30
N LEU A 786 -37.61 30.93 11.09
CA LEU A 786 -37.08 30.62 9.77
C LEU A 786 -38.18 30.08 8.86
N ARG A 787 -38.98 29.10 9.33
CA ARG A 787 -40.14 28.57 8.59
C ARG A 787 -41.04 29.69 8.08
N ASN A 788 -41.41 30.62 8.96
CA ASN A 788 -42.28 31.74 8.59
C ASN A 788 -41.61 32.67 7.56
N LYS A 789 -40.31 32.92 7.67
CA LYS A 789 -39.53 33.69 6.68
C LYS A 789 -39.52 33.01 5.30
N LEU A 790 -39.28 31.70 5.26
CA LEU A 790 -39.23 30.92 4.02
C LEU A 790 -40.61 30.87 3.36
N VAL A 791 -41.68 30.57 4.11
CA VAL A 791 -43.07 30.54 3.62
C VAL A 791 -43.49 31.89 3.04
N LYS A 792 -43.24 33.00 3.74
CA LYS A 792 -43.54 34.35 3.23
C LYS A 792 -42.82 34.63 1.91
N SER A 793 -41.58 34.17 1.76
CA SER A 793 -40.78 34.37 0.55
C SER A 793 -41.33 33.56 -0.63
N LEU A 794 -41.70 32.31 -0.41
CA LEU A 794 -42.33 31.45 -1.42
C LEU A 794 -43.69 32.01 -1.88
N LEU A 795 -44.54 32.45 -0.93
CA LEU A 795 -45.85 33.02 -1.24
C LEU A 795 -45.76 34.36 -1.99
N ARG A 796 -44.80 35.22 -1.64
CA ARG A 796 -44.53 36.45 -2.41
C ARG A 796 -44.15 36.14 -3.85
N CYS A 797 -43.34 35.10 -4.06
CA CYS A 797 -42.94 34.68 -5.40
C CYS A 797 -44.14 34.16 -6.20
N TYR A 798 -44.98 33.32 -5.59
CA TYR A 798 -46.25 32.85 -6.18
C TYR A 798 -47.19 34.01 -6.55
N ALA A 799 -47.31 35.02 -5.68
CA ALA A 799 -48.13 36.20 -5.96
C ALA A 799 -47.61 37.02 -7.17
N GLN A 800 -46.29 37.08 -7.35
CA GLN A 800 -45.65 37.86 -8.41
C GLN A 800 -45.57 37.11 -9.75
N LYS A 801 -45.41 35.79 -9.74
CA LYS A 801 -45.15 34.95 -10.93
C LYS A 801 -46.23 33.89 -11.09
N ARG A 802 -47.23 34.14 -11.96
CA ARG A 802 -48.36 33.21 -12.18
C ARG A 802 -47.96 31.79 -12.61
N HIS A 803 -46.86 31.62 -13.33
CA HIS A 803 -46.37 30.30 -13.75
C HIS A 803 -45.75 29.49 -12.59
N HIS A 804 -45.48 30.10 -11.44
CA HIS A 804 -45.02 29.41 -10.22
C HIS A 804 -46.15 28.76 -9.42
N GLU A 805 -47.40 28.89 -9.86
CA GLU A 805 -48.54 28.20 -9.27
C GLU A 805 -48.33 26.68 -9.24
N ALA A 806 -47.94 26.09 -10.37
CA ALA A 806 -47.69 24.66 -10.47
C ALA A 806 -46.55 24.20 -9.55
N MET A 807 -45.49 25.00 -9.44
CA MET A 807 -44.35 24.71 -8.57
C MET A 807 -44.75 24.74 -7.09
N LEU A 808 -45.47 25.77 -6.65
CA LEU A 808 -45.91 25.87 -5.26
C LEU A 808 -46.94 24.79 -4.90
N LYS A 809 -47.86 24.45 -5.82
CA LYS A 809 -48.75 23.29 -5.66
C LYS A 809 -47.97 22.00 -5.46
N SER A 810 -46.95 21.76 -6.29
CA SER A 810 -46.11 20.56 -6.19
C SER A 810 -45.38 20.46 -4.84
N LEU A 811 -44.99 21.60 -4.24
CA LEU A 811 -44.37 21.65 -2.93
C LEU A 811 -45.37 21.30 -1.81
N VAL A 812 -46.59 21.85 -1.86
CA VAL A 812 -47.64 21.55 -0.86
C VAL A 812 -48.08 20.08 -0.93
N LEU A 813 -48.16 19.50 -2.13
CA LEU A 813 -48.56 18.12 -2.34
C LEU A 813 -47.45 17.09 -2.05
N GLN A 814 -46.21 17.54 -1.85
CA GLN A 814 -45.06 16.64 -1.71
C GLN A 814 -45.21 15.69 -0.50
N GLY A 815 -45.25 14.39 -0.75
CA GLY A 815 -45.37 13.36 0.29
C GLY A 815 -46.77 13.20 0.89
N VAL A 816 -47.81 13.78 0.28
CA VAL A 816 -49.22 13.53 0.64
C VAL A 816 -49.71 12.29 -0.11
N ALA A 817 -50.11 11.23 0.59
CA ALA A 817 -50.69 10.02 -0.01
C ALA A 817 -52.05 10.34 -0.66
N HIS A 818 -52.47 9.58 -1.68
CA HIS A 818 -53.75 9.78 -2.38
C HIS A 818 -54.99 9.18 -1.68
N ASP A 819 -54.86 8.77 -0.40
CA ASP A 819 -55.91 8.07 0.35
C ASP A 819 -56.82 9.05 1.13
N SER A 820 -57.80 8.53 1.89
CA SER A 820 -58.71 9.32 2.73
C SER A 820 -58.03 10.17 3.82
N GLN A 821 -56.77 9.90 4.15
CA GLN A 821 -55.92 10.72 5.03
C GLN A 821 -55.27 11.93 4.30
N SER A 822 -55.47 12.06 2.99
CA SER A 822 -54.94 13.16 2.17
C SER A 822 -55.55 14.51 2.54
N SER A 823 -56.86 14.56 2.78
CA SER A 823 -57.53 15.84 3.06
C SER A 823 -57.12 16.41 4.42
N THR A 824 -56.96 15.55 5.43
CA THR A 824 -56.59 15.97 6.79
C THR A 824 -55.15 16.48 6.87
N GLU A 825 -54.21 15.86 6.14
CA GLU A 825 -52.84 16.35 6.05
C GLU A 825 -52.75 17.64 5.22
N LEU A 826 -53.52 17.77 4.13
CA LEU A 826 -53.57 19.03 3.37
C LEU A 826 -54.12 20.18 4.21
N ASP A 827 -55.19 19.96 4.96
CA ASP A 827 -55.77 20.95 5.86
C ASP A 827 -54.74 21.40 6.91
N ARG A 828 -54.01 20.45 7.50
CA ARG A 828 -52.91 20.74 8.43
C ARG A 828 -51.82 21.60 7.78
N ARG A 829 -51.40 21.29 6.55
CA ARG A 829 -50.39 22.07 5.83
C ARG A 829 -50.86 23.48 5.53
N PHE A 830 -52.12 23.68 5.15
CA PHE A 830 -52.69 25.00 4.95
C PHE A 830 -52.78 25.82 6.25
N GLU A 831 -53.09 25.18 7.38
CA GLU A 831 -53.04 25.85 8.69
C GLU A 831 -51.62 26.32 9.04
N ILE A 832 -50.58 25.52 8.74
CA ILE A 832 -49.18 25.95 8.90
C ILE A 832 -48.85 27.16 8.02
N LEU A 833 -49.34 27.20 6.77
CA LEU A 833 -49.14 28.34 5.88
C LEU A 833 -49.86 29.60 6.37
N LYS A 834 -51.08 29.47 6.92
CA LYS A 834 -51.84 30.58 7.52
C LYS A 834 -51.12 31.12 8.77
N GLU A 835 -50.67 30.24 9.65
CA GLU A 835 -49.89 30.58 10.85
C GLU A 835 -48.60 31.34 10.49
N ALA A 836 -47.94 30.95 9.41
CA ALA A 836 -46.74 31.66 8.95
C ALA A 836 -47.04 33.10 8.46
N CYS A 837 -48.27 33.39 8.06
CA CYS A 837 -48.68 34.64 7.41
C CYS A 837 -49.40 35.64 8.32
N GLU A 838 -49.44 35.42 9.65
CA GLU A 838 -50.12 36.27 10.65
C GLU A 838 -50.09 37.77 10.28
N ASN A 839 -51.28 38.36 10.06
CA ASN A 839 -51.54 39.77 9.73
C ASN A 839 -50.89 40.32 8.44
N SER A 840 -50.57 39.46 7.46
CA SER A 840 -49.98 39.89 6.18
C SER A 840 -50.97 39.81 5.00
N SER A 841 -50.75 40.63 3.97
CA SER A 841 -51.47 40.57 2.69
C SER A 841 -51.29 39.27 1.90
N LEU A 842 -50.48 38.33 2.40
CA LEU A 842 -50.26 37.02 1.79
C LEU A 842 -51.35 36.00 2.16
N LEU A 843 -52.22 36.31 3.14
CA LEU A 843 -53.29 35.42 3.57
C LEU A 843 -54.33 35.17 2.46
N THR A 844 -54.57 36.19 1.62
CA THR A 844 -55.43 36.07 0.42
C THR A 844 -54.81 35.14 -0.64
N GLU A 845 -53.48 35.11 -0.74
CA GLU A 845 -52.77 34.24 -1.68
C GLU A 845 -52.78 32.78 -1.21
N VAL A 846 -52.76 32.54 0.10
CA VAL A 846 -52.97 31.19 0.67
C VAL A 846 -54.38 30.69 0.36
N GLN A 847 -55.41 31.53 0.51
CA GLN A 847 -56.79 31.19 0.14
C GLN A 847 -56.93 30.91 -1.36
N ARG A 848 -56.25 31.68 -2.23
CA ARG A 848 -56.22 31.42 -3.67
C ARG A 848 -55.54 30.10 -4.01
N LEU A 849 -54.45 29.76 -3.32
CA LEU A 849 -53.77 28.48 -3.50
C LEU A 849 -54.67 27.32 -3.07
N GLN A 850 -55.39 27.46 -1.95
CA GLN A 850 -56.34 26.45 -1.45
C GLN A 850 -57.46 26.17 -2.47
N THR A 851 -58.11 27.21 -3.01
CA THR A 851 -59.16 27.05 -4.02
C THR A 851 -58.63 26.43 -5.32
N SER A 852 -57.39 26.76 -5.71
CA SER A 852 -56.75 26.23 -6.91
C SER A 852 -56.40 24.73 -6.84
N LEU A 853 -56.42 24.14 -5.63
CA LEU A 853 -56.20 22.71 -5.37
C LEU A 853 -57.54 21.95 -5.18
N GLY A 854 -58.68 22.61 -5.36
CA GLY A 854 -60.01 22.00 -5.25
C GLY A 854 -60.50 21.80 -3.82
N GLN A 855 -59.94 22.55 -2.85
CA GLN A 855 -60.41 22.62 -1.46
C GLN A 855 -61.26 23.86 -1.19
#